data_AF-A0A2G8RWN5-F1
#
_entry.id   AF-A0A2G8RWN5-F1
#
_cell.length_a   1.000
_cell.length_b   1.000
_cell.length_c   1.000
_cell.angle_alpha   90.00
_cell.angle_beta   90.00
_cell.angle_gamma   90.00
#
_symmetry.space_group_name_H-M   'P 1'
#
loop_
_entity.id
_entity.type
_entity.pdbx_description
1 polymer ?
#
loop_
_entity_poly.entity_id
_entity_poly.type
_entity_poly.pdbx_seq_one_letter_code
_entity_poly.pdbx_strand_id
1 'polypeptide(L)'
;MNATELLANTLSPDAHTRDDATQKLESASRENYPAYMLMLSSELVNESSPVHVRNAAGLALKNTLSAREIARQTDYANRWLALDDNTKNKVKQDAIMALASPSTKIGTVAAQFVSAIASVELPNGQWMDVVGLLLGFVSDPSNVNLRVATLQAIGFICESLQSKPEILSMRSNEILTAVIHGARKEEPSQDVQLAAIQALLNSLEFVRDNFEREGERNYIMQVVCEATQNPNPSVQVGAFECLVKIMSLYYDKMSYYMERALFGLTVMGMKHSEEKIALQAIEFWSTVCELETELAWEASEANEYGEVPENESKFFAKVALPEIVPVLLDLLTHQDEDEDEDEWNVAKAAATCFGYLSTAVQDTIVPAVIPFIEANIRASDWHLREAAVMAFGSILDGPDPAVLTPLVNQALPILIDMMGDQNTHVKDTVAWTLGRICDLLISTIRPDVHLHPLVSALVNGLQDNARIVANCCWALMNLADQLGFLEGDDEATFANPSPLSPYYDGVVQALLRVTETATNEGIQRTAAYEAITSFVTHATADTIPVVQNTAVTILMRMEQLLGMQVNKGRQNQIVGVDDRNNWNDLMTNFCGVITSVIRKLNEGIQPLADRIMTLILQLINAASKTSTLLEDAFLVVGALSAALEQGFAPYIPAFLPHLYPALKAHEDTQLCTVAVGIIGDISRALGDQTAQYCSAFMGVLLENLQSDVLNRNVKISILSCFGDLAIAIGPAFEPYLQATMGVLRQAGAVQPNPLDIDLVDYVGLLREGILEAYTGIVAGFKNTPQTELLVPYIPSILELVQRCLGESERSESTIKLAVGLVGDLADTFSNGQIKHLLLADWLANELRMKGRMAPETKKTLRWAREMVKRATA
;
A
#
# COMPACT_ATOMS: atom_id res chain seq x y z
N MET A 1 45.19 14.18 -5.32
CA MET A 1 44.34 13.84 -4.16
C MET A 1 44.47 12.33 -3.96
N ASN A 2 44.72 11.84 -2.75
CA ASN A 2 44.84 10.40 -2.52
C ASN A 2 43.45 9.80 -2.40
N ALA A 3 42.99 9.09 -3.44
CA ALA A 3 41.64 8.52 -3.50
C ALA A 3 41.39 7.53 -2.36
N THR A 4 42.39 6.73 -2.00
CA THR A 4 42.35 5.75 -0.92
C THR A 4 42.06 6.40 0.44
N GLU A 5 42.74 7.51 0.74
CA GLU A 5 42.56 8.25 2.00
C GLU A 5 41.20 8.94 2.06
N LEU A 6 40.76 9.52 0.95
CA LEU A 6 39.46 10.18 0.87
C LEU A 6 38.30 9.18 1.07
N LEU A 7 38.37 8.01 0.45
CA LEU A 7 37.39 6.93 0.61
C LEU A 7 37.46 6.25 1.97
N ALA A 8 38.63 6.21 2.62
CA ALA A 8 38.70 5.75 4.01
C ALA A 8 37.99 6.73 4.96
N ASN A 9 38.15 8.04 4.71
CA ASN A 9 37.55 9.08 5.54
C ASN A 9 36.02 9.13 5.45
N THR A 10 35.40 8.66 4.36
CA THR A 10 33.93 8.53 4.29
C THR A 10 33.37 7.46 5.22
N LEU A 11 34.22 6.57 5.73
CA LEU A 11 33.85 5.54 6.70
C LEU A 11 34.26 5.90 8.14
N SER A 12 34.75 7.13 8.37
CA SER A 12 35.16 7.59 9.69
C SER A 12 33.98 7.64 10.66
N PRO A 13 34.15 7.23 11.93
CA PRO A 13 33.15 7.44 12.97
C PRO A 13 33.01 8.93 13.36
N ASP A 14 33.99 9.77 13.00
CA ASP A 14 33.90 11.22 13.19
C ASP A 14 33.09 11.87 12.07
N ALA A 15 31.97 12.51 12.44
CA ALA A 15 31.05 13.13 11.50
C ALA A 15 31.71 14.24 10.67
N HIS A 16 32.59 15.05 11.27
CA HIS A 16 33.23 16.15 10.55
C HIS A 16 34.16 15.63 9.45
N THR A 17 35.00 14.65 9.76
CA THR A 17 35.89 13.99 8.79
C THR A 17 35.11 13.32 7.67
N ARG A 18 33.97 12.68 7.99
CA ARG A 18 33.10 12.03 7.01
C ARG A 18 32.42 13.03 6.08
N ASP A 19 31.90 14.13 6.62
CA ASP A 19 31.20 15.16 5.85
C ASP A 19 32.15 15.90 4.91
N ASP A 20 33.35 16.25 5.37
CA ASP A 20 34.41 16.85 4.55
C ASP A 20 34.83 15.92 3.40
N ALA A 21 35.02 14.63 3.69
CA ALA A 21 35.35 13.63 2.67
C ALA A 21 34.23 13.47 1.62
N THR A 22 32.97 13.45 2.08
CA THR A 22 31.80 13.34 1.21
C THR A 22 31.66 14.57 0.30
N GLN A 23 31.78 15.78 0.84
CA GLN A 23 31.75 17.03 0.07
C GLN A 23 32.86 17.09 -0.98
N LYS A 24 34.06 16.61 -0.65
CA LYS A 24 35.17 16.53 -1.61
C LYS A 24 34.90 15.55 -2.74
N LEU A 25 34.30 14.38 -2.47
CA LEU A 25 33.89 13.43 -3.51
C LEU A 25 32.77 13.99 -4.40
N GLU A 26 31.78 14.66 -3.81
CA GLU A 26 30.73 15.35 -4.57
C GLU A 26 31.31 16.44 -5.46
N SER A 27 32.25 17.24 -4.94
CA SER A 27 32.93 18.28 -5.71
C SER A 27 33.71 17.68 -6.88
N ALA A 28 34.46 16.60 -6.65
CA ALA A 28 35.18 15.90 -7.71
C ALA A 28 34.24 15.34 -8.81
N SER A 29 33.09 14.79 -8.42
CA SER A 29 32.06 14.31 -9.36
C SER A 29 31.46 15.43 -10.20
N ARG A 30 31.28 16.63 -9.63
CA ARG A 30 30.77 17.82 -10.33
C ARG A 30 31.81 18.48 -11.24
N GLU A 31 33.07 18.55 -10.81
CA GLU A 31 34.13 19.21 -11.56
C GLU A 31 34.59 18.40 -12.78
N ASN A 32 34.81 17.09 -12.62
CA ASN A 32 35.26 16.22 -13.71
C ASN A 32 34.77 14.79 -13.50
N TYR A 33 33.55 14.55 -13.98
CA TYR A 33 32.90 13.25 -13.87
C TYR A 33 33.70 12.08 -14.52
N PRO A 34 34.29 12.21 -15.73
CA PRO A 34 35.16 11.17 -16.29
C PRO A 34 36.35 10.80 -15.39
N ALA A 35 37.08 11.80 -14.88
CA ALA A 35 38.23 11.55 -14.01
C ALA A 35 37.82 10.94 -12.66
N TYR A 36 36.67 11.35 -12.14
CA TYR A 36 36.09 10.79 -10.93
C TYR A 36 35.76 9.28 -11.10
N MET A 37 35.10 8.91 -12.20
CA MET A 37 34.79 7.50 -12.49
C MET A 37 36.05 6.64 -12.63
N LEU A 38 37.08 7.12 -13.33
CA LEU A 38 38.36 6.43 -13.49
C LEU A 38 39.13 6.29 -12.19
N MET A 39 39.08 7.32 -11.33
CA MET A 39 39.71 7.30 -10.01
C MET A 39 39.11 6.18 -9.15
N LEU A 40 37.78 6.09 -9.11
CA LEU A 40 37.10 5.07 -8.32
C LEU A 40 37.27 3.66 -8.92
N SER A 41 37.21 3.51 -10.26
CA SER A 41 37.38 2.20 -10.91
C SER A 41 38.79 1.63 -10.70
N SER A 42 39.80 2.50 -10.74
CA SER A 42 41.19 2.13 -10.45
C SER A 42 41.36 1.68 -9.01
N GLU A 43 40.71 2.35 -8.06
CA GLU A 43 40.78 1.98 -6.64
C GLU A 43 40.05 0.66 -6.36
N LEU A 44 38.92 0.39 -7.02
CA LEU A 44 38.18 -0.86 -6.90
C LEU A 44 39.04 -2.08 -7.27
N VAL A 45 39.83 -1.97 -8.35
CA VAL A 45 40.69 -3.07 -8.86
C VAL A 45 42.02 -3.15 -8.11
N ASN A 46 42.40 -2.12 -7.34
CA ASN A 46 43.68 -2.10 -6.65
C ASN A 46 43.74 -3.11 -5.48
N GLU A 47 44.28 -4.30 -5.74
CA GLU A 47 44.44 -5.37 -4.74
C GLU A 47 45.38 -5.00 -3.57
N SER A 48 46.19 -3.93 -3.70
CA SER A 48 47.02 -3.43 -2.58
C SER A 48 46.25 -2.56 -1.59
N SER A 49 45.07 -2.07 -1.97
CA SER A 49 44.22 -1.24 -1.11
C SER A 49 43.40 -2.07 -0.13
N PRO A 50 43.09 -1.54 1.07
CA PRO A 50 42.24 -2.22 2.04
C PRO A 50 40.85 -2.55 1.48
N VAL A 51 40.32 -3.72 1.83
CA VAL A 51 39.00 -4.20 1.36
C VAL A 51 37.88 -3.20 1.60
N HIS A 52 37.86 -2.51 2.75
CA HIS A 52 36.81 -1.53 3.06
C HIS A 52 36.86 -0.29 2.13
N VAL A 53 38.06 0.13 1.72
CA VAL A 53 38.24 1.26 0.78
C VAL A 53 37.78 0.88 -0.63
N ARG A 54 38.18 -0.30 -1.10
CA ARG A 54 37.74 -0.83 -2.40
C ARG A 54 36.22 -1.02 -2.45
N ASN A 55 35.64 -1.50 -1.35
CA ASN A 55 34.19 -1.61 -1.21
C ASN A 55 33.50 -0.24 -1.26
N ALA A 56 34.05 0.77 -0.58
CA ALA A 56 33.52 2.14 -0.66
C ALA A 56 33.62 2.71 -2.09
N ALA A 57 34.71 2.44 -2.81
CA ALA A 57 34.86 2.83 -4.21
C ALA A 57 33.78 2.21 -5.11
N GLY A 58 33.53 0.90 -4.97
CA GLY A 58 32.49 0.19 -5.72
C GLY A 58 31.08 0.69 -5.41
N LEU A 59 30.78 0.99 -4.13
CA LEU A 59 29.48 1.56 -3.75
C LEU A 59 29.32 2.99 -4.28
N ALA A 60 30.36 3.82 -4.23
CA ALA A 60 30.33 5.16 -4.82
C ALA A 60 30.10 5.10 -6.33
N LEU A 61 30.73 4.16 -7.03
CA LEU A 61 30.51 3.90 -8.47
C LEU A 61 29.08 3.42 -8.77
N LYS A 62 28.50 2.54 -7.95
CA LYS A 62 27.10 2.13 -8.10
C LYS A 62 26.16 3.33 -7.94
N ASN A 63 26.39 4.15 -6.91
CA ASN A 63 25.54 5.29 -6.56
C ASN A 63 25.62 6.44 -7.58
N THR A 64 26.56 6.42 -8.54
CA THR A 64 26.56 7.38 -9.64
C THR A 64 25.67 6.97 -10.81
N LEU A 65 25.18 5.73 -10.81
CA LEU A 65 24.35 5.14 -11.88
C LEU A 65 22.96 4.71 -11.38
N SER A 66 22.78 4.57 -10.07
CA SER A 66 21.55 4.08 -9.45
C SER A 66 21.05 5.05 -8.38
N ALA A 67 19.78 5.42 -8.48
CA ALA A 67 19.03 6.20 -7.51
C ALA A 67 17.60 5.65 -7.39
N ARG A 68 17.01 5.75 -6.19
CA ARG A 68 15.61 5.37 -5.94
C ARG A 68 14.62 6.34 -6.60
N GLU A 69 15.02 7.60 -6.74
CA GLU A 69 14.19 8.66 -7.32
C GLU A 69 14.33 8.70 -8.85
N ILE A 70 13.20 8.64 -9.57
CA ILE A 70 13.15 8.52 -11.04
C ILE A 70 13.86 9.71 -11.74
N ALA A 71 13.65 10.94 -11.26
CA ALA A 71 14.27 12.13 -11.84
C ALA A 71 15.81 12.07 -11.74
N ARG A 72 16.31 11.70 -10.56
CA ARG A 72 17.75 11.53 -10.31
C ARG A 72 18.33 10.34 -11.09
N GLN A 73 17.59 9.23 -11.19
CA GLN A 73 17.98 8.08 -12.01
C GLN A 73 18.17 8.46 -13.49
N THR A 74 17.28 9.31 -14.01
CA THR A 74 17.36 9.82 -15.38
C THR A 74 18.58 10.72 -15.59
N ASP A 75 18.86 11.63 -14.66
CA ASP A 75 20.08 12.46 -14.69
C ASP A 75 21.35 11.60 -14.68
N TYR A 76 21.41 10.61 -13.79
CA TYR A 76 22.56 9.70 -13.66
C TYR A 76 22.79 8.88 -14.93
N ALA A 77 21.72 8.32 -15.50
CA ALA A 77 21.78 7.62 -16.78
C ALA A 77 22.30 8.52 -17.91
N ASN A 78 21.80 9.75 -18.02
CA ASN A 78 22.24 10.71 -19.03
C ASN A 78 23.71 11.11 -18.86
N ARG A 79 24.16 11.33 -17.61
CA ARG A 79 25.55 11.63 -17.29
C ARG A 79 26.51 10.51 -17.68
N TRP A 80 26.10 9.25 -17.48
CA TRP A 80 26.88 8.09 -17.91
C TRP A 80 26.92 7.96 -19.44
N LEU A 81 25.77 8.06 -20.10
CA LEU A 81 25.67 7.93 -21.56
C LEU A 81 26.46 9.02 -22.30
N ALA A 82 26.62 10.19 -21.68
CA ALA A 82 27.42 11.30 -22.21
C ALA A 82 28.95 11.10 -22.11
N LEU A 83 29.44 10.09 -21.39
CA LEU A 83 30.87 9.78 -21.32
C LEU A 83 31.41 9.28 -22.66
N ASP A 84 32.69 9.57 -22.92
CA ASP A 84 33.38 9.05 -24.09
C ASP A 84 33.62 7.52 -23.99
N ASP A 85 33.68 6.86 -25.14
CA ASP A 85 33.76 5.40 -25.19
C ASP A 85 35.05 4.84 -24.58
N ASN A 86 36.17 5.60 -24.58
CA ASN A 86 37.40 5.13 -23.96
C ASN A 86 37.25 5.05 -22.43
N THR A 87 36.69 6.11 -21.83
CA THR A 87 36.39 6.14 -20.40
C THR A 87 35.40 5.04 -20.02
N LYS A 88 34.28 4.90 -20.73
CA LYS A 88 33.28 3.84 -20.46
C LYS A 88 33.90 2.46 -20.55
N ASN A 89 34.66 2.18 -21.61
CA ASN A 89 35.28 0.86 -21.81
C ASN A 89 36.32 0.55 -20.73
N LYS A 90 37.12 1.53 -20.29
CA LYS A 90 38.08 1.33 -19.20
C LYS A 90 37.37 1.02 -17.88
N VAL A 91 36.34 1.78 -17.53
CA VAL A 91 35.54 1.55 -16.31
C VAL A 91 34.85 0.19 -16.35
N LYS A 92 34.28 -0.20 -17.49
CA LYS A 92 33.68 -1.54 -17.68
C LYS A 92 34.70 -2.66 -17.52
N GLN A 93 35.90 -2.51 -18.11
CA GLN A 93 36.98 -3.49 -17.95
C GLN A 93 37.42 -3.61 -16.49
N ASP A 94 37.54 -2.50 -15.77
CA ASP A 94 37.90 -2.50 -14.35
C ASP A 94 36.81 -3.19 -13.50
N ALA A 95 35.53 -2.91 -13.78
CA ALA A 95 34.41 -3.58 -13.11
C ALA A 95 34.44 -5.10 -13.33
N ILE A 96 34.65 -5.55 -14.58
CA ILE A 96 34.78 -6.97 -14.91
C ILE A 96 35.99 -7.61 -14.22
N MET A 97 37.14 -6.93 -14.21
CA MET A 97 38.36 -7.42 -13.55
C MET A 97 38.16 -7.60 -12.04
N ALA A 98 37.41 -6.69 -11.40
CA ALA A 98 37.11 -6.76 -9.98
C ALA A 98 36.24 -7.97 -9.59
N LEU A 99 35.47 -8.55 -10.52
CA LEU A 99 34.71 -9.80 -10.27
C LEU A 99 35.63 -10.97 -9.90
N ALA A 100 36.86 -10.99 -10.43
CA ALA A 100 37.84 -12.04 -10.17
C ALA A 100 38.63 -11.84 -8.86
N SER A 101 38.29 -10.84 -8.06
CA SER A 101 39.02 -10.51 -6.83
C SER A 101 39.04 -11.70 -5.84
N PRO A 102 40.16 -11.92 -5.11
CA PRO A 102 40.20 -12.92 -4.04
C PRO A 102 39.26 -12.60 -2.87
N SER A 103 38.78 -11.37 -2.74
CA SER A 103 37.81 -10.97 -1.72
C SER A 103 36.39 -11.07 -2.27
N THR A 104 35.58 -11.97 -1.69
CA THR A 104 34.16 -12.15 -2.06
C THR A 104 33.37 -10.84 -1.95
N LYS A 105 33.64 -10.03 -0.91
CA LYS A 105 33.02 -8.72 -0.73
C LYS A 105 33.27 -7.76 -1.89
N ILE A 106 34.47 -7.81 -2.48
CA ILE A 106 34.81 -6.99 -3.65
C ILE A 106 34.15 -7.56 -4.91
N GLY A 107 34.10 -8.88 -5.06
CA GLY A 107 33.34 -9.52 -6.12
C GLY A 107 31.86 -9.09 -6.13
N THR A 108 31.21 -9.08 -4.96
CA THR A 108 29.80 -8.68 -4.84
C THR A 108 29.56 -7.20 -5.17
N VAL A 109 30.40 -6.27 -4.68
CA VAL A 109 30.21 -4.85 -5.02
C VAL A 109 30.50 -4.59 -6.51
N ALA A 110 31.46 -5.31 -7.10
CA ALA A 110 31.71 -5.27 -8.53
C ALA A 110 30.51 -5.80 -9.33
N ALA A 111 29.88 -6.88 -8.87
CA ALA A 111 28.66 -7.42 -9.45
C ALA A 111 27.49 -6.41 -9.44
N GLN A 112 27.30 -5.69 -8.33
CA GLN A 112 26.30 -4.62 -8.25
C GLN A 112 26.61 -3.47 -9.21
N PHE A 113 27.89 -3.11 -9.36
CA PHE A 113 28.29 -2.04 -10.27
C PHE A 113 28.13 -2.46 -11.75
N VAL A 114 28.48 -3.71 -12.10
CA VAL A 114 28.20 -4.27 -13.43
C VAL A 114 26.71 -4.22 -13.74
N SER A 115 25.86 -4.61 -12.79
CA SER A 115 24.41 -4.49 -12.96
C SER A 115 23.95 -3.03 -13.16
N ALA A 116 24.46 -2.09 -12.37
CA ALA A 116 24.10 -0.67 -12.49
C ALA A 116 24.51 -0.06 -13.85
N ILE A 117 25.61 -0.51 -14.45
CA ILE A 117 25.98 -0.12 -15.82
C ILE A 117 25.03 -0.79 -16.83
N ALA A 118 24.78 -2.10 -16.67
CA ALA A 118 23.92 -2.85 -17.58
C ALA A 118 22.47 -2.33 -17.61
N SER A 119 21.92 -1.89 -16.47
CA SER A 119 20.58 -1.31 -16.38
C SER A 119 20.43 0.02 -17.12
N VAL A 120 21.54 0.73 -17.34
CA VAL A 120 21.59 1.96 -18.16
C VAL A 120 21.90 1.65 -19.63
N GLU A 121 22.90 0.81 -19.91
CA GLU A 121 23.39 0.58 -21.28
C GLU A 121 22.50 -0.36 -22.10
N LEU A 122 21.98 -1.45 -21.53
CA LEU A 122 21.19 -2.44 -22.27
C LEU A 122 19.89 -1.87 -22.86
N PRO A 123 19.08 -1.07 -22.13
CA PRO A 123 17.91 -0.42 -22.73
C PRO A 123 18.24 0.54 -23.87
N ASN A 124 19.46 1.06 -23.92
CA ASN A 124 19.95 1.97 -24.95
C ASN A 124 20.70 1.23 -26.08
N GLY A 125 20.66 -0.12 -26.10
CA GLY A 125 21.33 -0.94 -27.11
C GLY A 125 22.87 -0.95 -27.00
N GLN A 126 23.43 -0.56 -25.85
CA GLN A 126 24.86 -0.58 -25.57
C GLN A 126 25.24 -1.80 -24.71
N TRP A 127 26.48 -2.29 -24.84
CA TRP A 127 27.03 -3.44 -24.09
C TRP A 127 26.19 -4.73 -24.16
N MET A 128 25.64 -5.01 -25.34
CA MET A 128 24.80 -6.18 -25.62
C MET A 128 25.51 -7.53 -25.45
N ASP A 129 26.85 -7.53 -25.35
CA ASP A 129 27.71 -8.69 -25.16
C ASP A 129 27.99 -9.01 -23.68
N VAL A 130 27.54 -8.17 -22.73
CA VAL A 130 27.79 -8.36 -21.28
C VAL A 130 27.33 -9.72 -20.79
N VAL A 131 26.14 -10.18 -21.19
CA VAL A 131 25.61 -11.48 -20.78
C VAL A 131 26.52 -12.61 -21.29
N GLY A 132 26.87 -12.58 -22.58
CA GLY A 132 27.78 -13.57 -23.18
C GLY A 132 29.16 -13.63 -22.49
N LEU A 133 29.69 -12.48 -22.07
CA LEU A 133 30.93 -12.39 -21.33
C LEU A 133 30.83 -13.03 -19.94
N LEU A 134 29.79 -12.69 -19.18
CA LEU A 134 29.54 -13.26 -17.85
C LEU A 134 29.37 -14.78 -17.94
N LEU A 135 28.63 -15.29 -18.92
CA LEU A 135 28.45 -16.73 -19.13
C LEU A 135 29.78 -17.48 -19.36
N GLY A 136 30.74 -16.83 -20.06
CA GLY A 136 32.09 -17.35 -20.22
C GLY A 136 32.81 -17.56 -18.89
N PHE A 137 32.63 -16.66 -17.92
CA PHE A 137 33.26 -16.75 -16.60
C PHE A 137 32.61 -17.79 -15.69
N VAL A 138 31.30 -18.02 -15.79
CA VAL A 138 30.62 -19.08 -15.02
C VAL A 138 31.17 -20.47 -15.37
N SER A 139 31.64 -20.63 -16.61
CA SER A 139 32.19 -21.88 -17.13
C SER A 139 33.67 -22.13 -16.79
N ASP A 140 34.36 -21.17 -16.14
CA ASP A 140 35.77 -21.29 -15.78
C ASP A 140 35.95 -22.07 -14.46
N PRO A 141 36.45 -23.33 -14.49
CA PRO A 141 36.58 -24.14 -13.28
C PRO A 141 37.72 -23.68 -12.36
N SER A 142 38.57 -22.73 -12.79
CA SER A 142 39.80 -22.36 -12.07
C SER A 142 39.59 -21.34 -10.95
N ASN A 143 38.51 -20.55 -10.99
CA ASN A 143 38.28 -19.45 -10.04
C ASN A 143 36.84 -19.46 -9.50
N VAL A 144 36.67 -20.02 -8.30
CA VAL A 144 35.38 -20.09 -7.60
C VAL A 144 34.81 -18.70 -7.32
N ASN A 145 35.62 -17.75 -6.86
CA ASN A 145 35.15 -16.39 -6.54
C ASN A 145 34.63 -15.67 -7.78
N LEU A 146 35.30 -15.83 -8.92
CA LEU A 146 34.85 -15.26 -10.18
C LEU A 146 33.46 -15.82 -10.56
N ARG A 147 33.26 -17.14 -10.44
CA ARG A 147 31.96 -17.77 -10.72
C ARG A 147 30.85 -17.25 -9.80
N VAL A 148 31.12 -17.15 -8.49
CA VAL A 148 30.19 -16.59 -7.50
C VAL A 148 29.81 -15.16 -7.84
N ALA A 149 30.79 -14.27 -8.01
CA ALA A 149 30.54 -12.86 -8.33
C ALA A 149 29.82 -12.69 -9.67
N THR A 150 30.11 -13.54 -10.64
CA THR A 150 29.47 -13.53 -11.96
C THR A 150 28.00 -13.93 -11.87
N LEU A 151 27.68 -14.99 -11.13
CA LEU A 151 26.29 -15.40 -10.90
C LEU A 151 25.50 -14.32 -10.16
N GLN A 152 26.10 -13.68 -9.14
CA GLN A 152 25.52 -12.51 -8.48
C GLN A 152 25.27 -11.35 -9.45
N ALA A 153 26.21 -11.07 -10.35
CA ALA A 153 26.04 -10.02 -11.36
C ALA A 153 24.86 -10.31 -12.29
N ILE A 154 24.73 -11.57 -12.75
CA ILE A 154 23.59 -12.03 -13.55
C ILE A 154 22.28 -11.83 -12.76
N GLY A 155 22.23 -12.26 -11.50
CA GLY A 155 21.06 -12.09 -10.63
C GLY A 155 20.67 -10.62 -10.43
N PHE A 156 21.63 -9.74 -10.18
CA PHE A 156 21.36 -8.30 -10.03
C PHE A 156 20.94 -7.64 -11.35
N ILE A 157 21.44 -8.09 -12.50
CA ILE A 157 21.00 -7.60 -13.82
C ILE A 157 19.54 -7.99 -14.04
N CYS A 158 19.17 -9.24 -13.72
CA CYS A 158 17.80 -9.71 -13.82
C CYS A 158 16.88 -8.87 -12.93
N GLU A 159 17.22 -8.68 -11.65
CA GLU A 159 16.46 -7.85 -10.72
C GLU A 159 16.31 -6.38 -11.20
N SER A 160 17.41 -5.76 -11.66
CA SER A 160 17.39 -4.34 -12.07
C SER A 160 16.63 -4.06 -13.37
N LEU A 161 16.36 -5.10 -14.17
CA LEU A 161 15.66 -5.00 -15.46
C LEU A 161 14.29 -5.69 -15.45
N GLN A 162 13.76 -6.01 -14.27
CA GLN A 162 12.45 -6.62 -14.07
C GLN A 162 11.31 -5.87 -14.77
N SER A 163 11.34 -4.53 -14.77
CA SER A 163 10.34 -3.71 -15.44
C SER A 163 10.50 -3.61 -16.97
N LYS A 164 11.50 -4.29 -17.56
CA LYS A 164 11.81 -4.27 -19.01
C LYS A 164 12.16 -5.67 -19.54
N PRO A 165 11.22 -6.63 -19.43
CA PRO A 165 11.48 -8.04 -19.69
C PRO A 165 11.94 -8.32 -21.13
N GLU A 166 11.57 -7.49 -22.10
CA GLU A 166 11.95 -7.62 -23.50
C GLU A 166 13.46 -7.59 -23.73
N ILE A 167 14.21 -6.88 -22.88
CA ILE A 167 15.67 -6.73 -23.03
C ILE A 167 16.39 -8.06 -22.79
N LEU A 168 15.99 -8.78 -21.74
CA LEU A 168 16.63 -10.03 -21.33
C LEU A 168 15.94 -11.27 -21.92
N SER A 169 14.69 -11.16 -22.38
CA SER A 169 13.93 -12.27 -22.98
C SER A 169 14.69 -13.00 -24.09
N MET A 170 15.39 -12.25 -24.96
CA MET A 170 16.20 -12.79 -26.07
C MET A 170 17.43 -13.61 -25.62
N ARG A 171 17.84 -13.48 -24.36
CA ARG A 171 18.99 -14.16 -23.75
C ARG A 171 18.60 -15.07 -22.59
N SER A 172 17.30 -15.24 -22.33
CA SER A 172 16.74 -16.08 -21.25
C SER A 172 17.34 -17.48 -21.23
N ASN A 173 17.41 -18.17 -22.37
CA ASN A 173 17.99 -19.51 -22.48
C ASN A 173 19.46 -19.57 -22.01
N GLU A 174 20.25 -18.55 -22.37
CA GLU A 174 21.68 -18.52 -22.06
C GLU A 174 21.91 -18.25 -20.56
N ILE A 175 21.17 -17.28 -20.01
CA ILE A 175 21.13 -16.97 -18.58
C ILE A 175 20.71 -18.19 -17.78
N LEU A 176 19.60 -18.82 -18.18
CA LEU A 176 19.03 -20.00 -17.53
C LEU A 176 20.02 -21.17 -17.52
N THR A 177 20.72 -21.39 -18.64
CA THR A 177 21.74 -22.45 -18.75
C THR A 177 22.85 -22.26 -17.71
N ALA A 178 23.35 -21.04 -17.52
CA ALA A 178 24.41 -20.78 -16.54
C ALA A 178 23.95 -20.87 -15.10
N VAL A 179 22.79 -20.31 -14.76
CA VAL A 179 22.27 -20.40 -13.38
C VAL A 179 21.95 -21.84 -13.02
N ILE A 180 21.31 -22.62 -13.90
CA ILE A 180 21.05 -24.04 -13.62
C ILE A 180 22.35 -24.83 -13.52
N HIS A 181 23.35 -24.55 -14.38
CA HIS A 181 24.64 -25.23 -14.32
C HIS A 181 25.39 -24.96 -13.00
N GLY A 182 25.27 -23.76 -12.44
CA GLY A 182 25.84 -23.42 -11.13
C GLY A 182 25.05 -24.03 -9.96
N ALA A 183 23.73 -24.22 -10.12
CA ALA A 183 22.85 -24.71 -9.07
C ALA A 183 22.79 -26.25 -8.95
N ARG A 184 23.26 -26.99 -9.95
CA ARG A 184 23.21 -28.47 -9.98
C ARG A 184 23.95 -29.13 -8.81
N LYS A 185 23.53 -30.34 -8.47
CA LYS A 185 24.13 -31.14 -7.40
C LYS A 185 25.61 -31.50 -7.63
N GLU A 186 26.05 -31.61 -8.88
CA GLU A 186 27.44 -31.92 -9.22
C GLU A 186 28.40 -30.76 -9.01
N GLU A 187 27.91 -29.54 -8.76
CA GLU A 187 28.77 -28.39 -8.46
C GLU A 187 29.48 -28.59 -7.10
N PRO A 188 30.82 -28.60 -7.07
CA PRO A 188 31.56 -28.85 -5.83
C PRO A 188 31.48 -27.71 -4.81
N SER A 189 31.30 -26.46 -5.26
CA SER A 189 31.25 -25.30 -4.36
C SER A 189 29.82 -24.94 -3.97
N GLN A 190 29.53 -25.00 -2.67
CA GLN A 190 28.25 -24.58 -2.12
C GLN A 190 28.01 -23.07 -2.28
N ASP A 191 29.06 -22.25 -2.27
CA ASP A 191 28.95 -20.80 -2.50
C ASP A 191 28.51 -20.49 -3.94
N VAL A 192 28.98 -21.28 -4.92
CA VAL A 192 28.53 -21.20 -6.31
C VAL A 192 27.08 -21.64 -6.44
N GLN A 193 26.69 -22.74 -5.77
CA GLN A 193 25.30 -23.19 -5.75
C GLN A 193 24.37 -22.13 -5.16
N LEU A 194 24.75 -21.51 -4.05
CA LEU A 194 23.98 -20.45 -3.41
C LEU A 194 23.80 -19.25 -4.35
N ALA A 195 24.89 -18.73 -4.92
CA ALA A 195 24.84 -17.61 -5.85
C ALA A 195 24.01 -17.94 -7.11
N ALA A 196 24.07 -19.18 -7.58
CA ALA A 196 23.30 -19.66 -8.72
C ALA A 196 21.80 -19.74 -8.42
N ILE A 197 21.42 -20.25 -7.25
CA ILE A 197 20.02 -20.31 -6.80
C ILE A 197 19.44 -18.91 -6.60
N GLN A 198 20.20 -17.99 -5.98
CA GLN A 198 19.78 -16.59 -5.85
C GLN A 198 19.64 -15.90 -7.21
N ALA A 199 20.56 -16.17 -8.14
CA ALA A 199 20.44 -15.67 -9.51
C ALA A 199 19.23 -16.27 -10.25
N LEU A 200 18.93 -17.55 -10.01
CA LEU A 200 17.76 -18.21 -10.56
C LEU A 200 16.48 -17.54 -10.06
N LEU A 201 16.36 -17.29 -8.74
CA LEU A 201 15.22 -16.59 -8.13
C LEU A 201 14.90 -15.28 -8.86
N ASN A 202 15.91 -14.43 -9.03
CA ASN A 202 15.76 -13.13 -9.71
C ASN A 202 15.48 -13.26 -11.21
N SER A 203 15.78 -14.41 -11.82
CA SER A 203 15.57 -14.66 -13.25
C SER A 203 14.19 -15.25 -13.58
N LEU A 204 13.45 -15.73 -12.57
CA LEU A 204 12.22 -16.49 -12.77
C LEU A 204 11.13 -15.73 -13.53
N GLU A 205 11.14 -14.40 -13.51
CA GLU A 205 10.12 -13.59 -14.22
C GLU A 205 10.33 -13.54 -15.75
N PHE A 206 11.56 -13.78 -16.21
CA PHE A 206 11.90 -13.67 -17.64
C PHE A 206 11.91 -15.01 -18.38
N VAL A 207 11.77 -16.11 -17.64
CA VAL A 207 11.87 -17.48 -18.17
C VAL A 207 10.50 -18.13 -18.40
N ARG A 208 9.45 -17.31 -18.58
CA ARG A 208 8.08 -17.77 -18.86
C ARG A 208 8.03 -18.69 -20.08
N ASP A 209 8.68 -18.30 -21.18
CA ASP A 209 8.77 -19.12 -22.39
C ASP A 209 9.49 -20.46 -22.15
N ASN A 210 10.43 -20.51 -21.22
CA ASN A 210 11.11 -21.75 -20.83
C ASN A 210 10.19 -22.65 -20.00
N PHE A 211 9.37 -22.08 -19.11
CA PHE A 211 8.38 -22.82 -18.32
C PHE A 211 7.24 -23.39 -19.18
N GLU A 212 6.92 -22.76 -20.31
CA GLU A 212 5.98 -23.34 -21.29
C GLU A 212 6.54 -24.60 -21.97
N ARG A 213 7.86 -24.73 -22.06
CA ARG A 213 8.52 -25.92 -22.63
C ARG A 213 8.73 -26.98 -21.55
N GLU A 214 7.95 -28.06 -21.62
CA GLU A 214 7.95 -29.13 -20.63
C GLU A 214 9.34 -29.68 -20.30
N GLY A 215 10.22 -29.89 -21.29
CA GLY A 215 11.57 -30.40 -21.06
C GLY A 215 12.46 -29.46 -20.25
N GLU A 216 12.39 -28.16 -20.52
CA GLU A 216 13.15 -27.14 -19.79
C GLU A 216 12.57 -26.93 -18.39
N ARG A 217 11.24 -26.86 -18.28
CA ARG A 217 10.53 -26.82 -16.99
C ARG A 217 10.89 -27.99 -16.10
N ASN A 218 10.87 -29.23 -16.62
CA ASN A 218 11.25 -30.42 -15.87
C ASN A 218 12.68 -30.32 -15.32
N TYR A 219 13.60 -29.79 -16.12
CA TYR A 219 14.99 -29.64 -15.71
C TYR A 219 15.17 -28.57 -14.62
N ILE A 220 14.52 -27.42 -14.76
CA ILE A 220 14.49 -26.37 -13.70
C ILE A 220 13.96 -26.95 -12.40
N MET A 221 12.78 -27.58 -12.46
CA MET A 221 12.13 -28.15 -11.27
C MET A 221 12.98 -29.23 -10.62
N GLN A 222 13.64 -30.08 -11.40
CA GLN A 222 14.57 -31.08 -10.87
C GLN A 222 15.70 -30.42 -10.08
N VAL A 223 16.39 -29.44 -10.67
CA VAL A 223 17.54 -28.78 -10.01
C VAL A 223 17.11 -28.04 -8.74
N VAL A 224 16.00 -27.30 -8.78
CA VAL A 224 15.48 -26.61 -7.59
C VAL A 224 15.08 -27.61 -6.50
N CYS A 225 14.35 -28.69 -6.84
CA CYS A 225 13.98 -29.71 -5.88
C CYS A 225 15.21 -30.42 -5.27
N GLU A 226 16.24 -30.73 -6.06
CA GLU A 226 17.49 -31.30 -5.54
C GLU A 226 18.23 -30.32 -4.61
N ALA A 227 18.19 -29.02 -4.91
CA ALA A 227 18.81 -27.98 -4.09
C ALA A 227 18.12 -27.81 -2.72
N THR A 228 16.81 -28.10 -2.60
CA THR A 228 16.13 -28.13 -1.28
C THR A 228 16.67 -29.22 -0.35
N GLN A 229 17.39 -30.22 -0.87
CA GLN A 229 18.02 -31.30 -0.10
C GLN A 229 19.53 -31.10 0.06
N ASN A 230 20.06 -29.91 -0.26
CA ASN A 230 21.48 -29.62 -0.17
C ASN A 230 21.97 -29.66 1.29
N PRO A 231 23.17 -30.17 1.60
CA PRO A 231 23.69 -30.15 2.98
C PRO A 231 23.88 -28.73 3.56
N ASN A 232 23.94 -27.69 2.74
CA ASN A 232 24.07 -26.30 3.18
C ASN A 232 22.69 -25.66 3.39
N PRO A 233 22.33 -25.23 4.62
CA PRO A 233 21.05 -24.58 4.90
C PRO A 233 20.78 -23.34 4.06
N SER A 234 21.79 -22.52 3.75
CA SER A 234 21.60 -21.31 2.94
C SER A 234 21.17 -21.64 1.51
N VAL A 235 21.66 -22.75 0.93
CA VAL A 235 21.24 -23.21 -0.39
C VAL A 235 19.80 -23.73 -0.34
N GLN A 236 19.43 -24.44 0.74
CA GLN A 236 18.05 -24.90 0.92
C GLN A 236 17.07 -23.73 1.02
N VAL A 237 17.38 -22.70 1.83
CA VAL A 237 16.54 -21.50 1.97
C VAL A 237 16.31 -20.84 0.61
N GLY A 238 17.37 -20.59 -0.16
CA GLY A 238 17.24 -20.01 -1.50
C GLY A 238 16.46 -20.93 -2.47
N ALA A 239 16.57 -22.25 -2.32
CA ALA A 239 15.81 -23.19 -3.15
C ALA A 239 14.31 -23.19 -2.80
N PHE A 240 13.95 -23.08 -1.52
CA PHE A 240 12.56 -22.90 -1.10
C PHE A 240 12.01 -21.54 -1.56
N GLU A 241 12.80 -20.45 -1.49
CA GLU A 241 12.43 -19.16 -2.09
C GLU A 241 12.13 -19.28 -3.59
N CYS A 242 12.96 -20.03 -4.33
CA CYS A 242 12.66 -20.34 -5.73
C CYS A 242 11.35 -21.10 -5.88
N LEU A 243 11.05 -22.09 -5.02
CA LEU A 243 9.78 -22.83 -5.08
C LEU A 243 8.56 -21.92 -4.81
N VAL A 244 8.65 -21.03 -3.83
CA VAL A 244 7.62 -20.01 -3.53
C VAL A 244 7.37 -19.15 -4.77
N LYS A 245 8.43 -18.56 -5.34
CA LYS A 245 8.31 -17.70 -6.52
C LYS A 245 7.83 -18.45 -7.76
N ILE A 246 8.25 -19.71 -7.96
CA ILE A 246 7.76 -20.57 -9.04
C ILE A 246 6.27 -20.83 -8.88
N MET A 247 5.80 -21.11 -7.66
CA MET A 247 4.38 -21.33 -7.40
C MET A 247 3.55 -20.08 -7.73
N SER A 248 4.01 -18.91 -7.28
CA SER A 248 3.39 -17.61 -7.58
C SER A 248 3.28 -17.33 -9.08
N LEU A 249 4.33 -17.58 -9.86
CA LEU A 249 4.36 -17.23 -11.28
C LEU A 249 3.75 -18.29 -12.21
N TYR A 250 3.79 -19.57 -11.82
CA TYR A 250 3.56 -20.72 -12.72
C TYR A 250 2.61 -21.77 -12.15
N TYR A 251 1.69 -21.36 -11.27
CA TYR A 251 0.72 -22.22 -10.59
C TYR A 251 0.03 -23.24 -11.53
N ASP A 252 -0.40 -22.81 -12.71
CA ASP A 252 -1.11 -23.63 -13.70
C ASP A 252 -0.30 -24.84 -14.21
N LYS A 253 1.04 -24.78 -14.11
CA LYS A 253 1.95 -25.87 -14.52
C LYS A 253 2.34 -26.80 -13.37
N MET A 254 1.94 -26.53 -12.13
CA MET A 254 2.53 -27.19 -10.96
C MET A 254 1.94 -28.56 -10.61
N SER A 255 0.79 -28.96 -11.18
CA SER A 255 0.08 -30.19 -10.75
C SER A 255 0.95 -31.45 -10.76
N TYR A 256 1.73 -31.65 -11.83
CA TYR A 256 2.62 -32.81 -11.94
C TYR A 256 3.71 -32.83 -10.86
N TYR A 257 4.33 -31.68 -10.57
CA TYR A 257 5.42 -31.58 -9.59
C TYR A 257 4.88 -31.62 -8.16
N MET A 258 3.67 -31.11 -7.93
CA MET A 258 2.99 -31.15 -6.64
C MET A 258 2.85 -32.59 -6.13
N GLU A 259 2.28 -33.47 -6.96
CA GLU A 259 2.09 -34.88 -6.61
C GLU A 259 3.41 -35.66 -6.46
N ARG A 260 4.42 -35.29 -7.26
CA ARG A 260 5.67 -36.08 -7.37
C ARG A 260 6.72 -35.71 -6.33
N ALA A 261 6.82 -34.44 -5.95
CA ALA A 261 7.92 -33.94 -5.16
C ALA A 261 7.53 -32.81 -4.20
N LEU A 262 6.89 -31.74 -4.71
CA LEU A 262 6.75 -30.49 -3.94
C LEU A 262 6.01 -30.71 -2.63
N PHE A 263 4.90 -31.46 -2.66
CA PHE A 263 4.12 -31.77 -1.46
C PHE A 263 4.98 -32.41 -0.36
N GLY A 264 5.76 -33.43 -0.69
CA GLY A 264 6.63 -34.09 0.28
C GLY A 264 7.76 -33.20 0.78
N LEU A 265 8.39 -32.44 -0.12
CA LEU A 265 9.50 -31.55 0.22
C LEU A 265 9.07 -30.42 1.15
N THR A 266 7.92 -29.78 0.87
CA THR A 266 7.44 -28.64 1.65
C THR A 266 6.88 -29.07 3.00
N VAL A 267 6.15 -30.18 3.07
CA VAL A 267 5.70 -30.73 4.38
C VAL A 267 6.87 -31.16 5.25
N MET A 268 7.94 -31.72 4.67
CA MET A 268 9.18 -31.99 5.42
C MET A 268 9.91 -30.70 5.80
N GLY A 269 9.93 -29.71 4.91
CA GLY A 269 10.51 -28.39 5.16
C GLY A 269 9.86 -27.68 6.34
N MET A 270 8.54 -27.74 6.48
CA MET A 270 7.81 -27.16 7.62
C MET A 270 8.21 -27.78 8.96
N LYS A 271 8.67 -29.03 8.97
CA LYS A 271 9.13 -29.76 10.17
C LYS A 271 10.64 -29.66 10.39
N HIS A 272 11.33 -28.83 9.61
CA HIS A 272 12.77 -28.75 9.63
C HIS A 272 13.26 -28.03 10.91
N SER A 273 14.39 -28.47 11.48
CA SER A 273 14.93 -27.92 12.72
C SER A 273 15.56 -26.52 12.55
N GLU A 274 16.00 -26.21 11.34
CA GLU A 274 16.44 -24.85 10.98
C GLU A 274 15.22 -23.99 10.64
N GLU A 275 14.99 -22.97 11.46
CA GLU A 275 13.80 -22.14 11.39
C GLU A 275 13.63 -21.45 10.04
N LYS A 276 14.71 -20.93 9.44
CA LYS A 276 14.66 -20.26 8.14
C LYS A 276 14.13 -21.17 7.01
N ILE A 277 14.36 -22.48 7.10
CA ILE A 277 13.85 -23.44 6.13
C ILE A 277 12.36 -23.70 6.39
N ALA A 278 11.97 -23.85 7.66
CA ALA A 278 10.57 -24.00 8.04
C ALA A 278 9.74 -22.79 7.60
N LEU A 279 10.23 -21.57 7.83
CA LEU A 279 9.60 -20.32 7.38
C LEU A 279 9.31 -20.32 5.88
N GLN A 280 10.27 -20.64 5.03
CA GLN A 280 10.04 -20.66 3.58
C GLN A 280 9.12 -21.80 3.12
N ALA A 281 9.10 -22.93 3.84
CA ALA A 281 8.18 -24.02 3.54
C ALA A 281 6.73 -23.69 3.97
N ILE A 282 6.55 -22.95 5.07
CA ILE A 282 5.25 -22.40 5.47
C ILE A 282 4.81 -21.35 4.45
N GLU A 283 5.71 -20.44 4.05
CA GLU A 283 5.45 -19.42 3.04
C GLU A 283 4.97 -20.01 1.71
N PHE A 284 5.55 -21.13 1.28
CA PHE A 284 5.07 -21.85 0.09
C PHE A 284 3.58 -22.19 0.17
N TRP A 285 3.11 -22.67 1.33
CA TRP A 285 1.70 -22.99 1.52
C TRP A 285 0.83 -21.75 1.71
N SER A 286 1.34 -20.68 2.33
CA SER A 286 0.69 -19.37 2.35
C SER A 286 0.42 -18.89 0.93
N THR A 287 1.43 -18.90 0.05
CA THR A 287 1.30 -18.52 -1.36
C THR A 287 0.30 -19.40 -2.12
N VAL A 288 0.30 -20.72 -1.90
CA VAL A 288 -0.71 -21.61 -2.53
C VAL A 288 -2.13 -21.20 -2.10
N CYS A 289 -2.32 -20.88 -0.81
CA CYS A 289 -3.63 -20.51 -0.29
C CYS A 289 -4.11 -19.14 -0.80
N GLU A 290 -3.20 -18.16 -0.89
CA GLU A 290 -3.50 -16.83 -1.47
C GLU A 290 -3.95 -16.97 -2.94
N LEU A 291 -3.15 -17.67 -3.77
CA LEU A 291 -3.50 -17.91 -5.17
C LEU A 291 -4.84 -18.65 -5.32
N GLU A 292 -5.08 -19.69 -4.52
CA GLU A 292 -6.34 -20.44 -4.60
C GLU A 292 -7.55 -19.64 -4.11
N THR A 293 -7.35 -18.68 -3.21
CA THR A 293 -8.37 -17.73 -2.77
C THR A 293 -8.71 -16.75 -3.88
N GLU A 294 -7.70 -16.16 -4.54
CA GLU A 294 -7.89 -15.28 -5.70
C GLU A 294 -8.61 -15.99 -6.85
N LEU A 295 -8.19 -17.22 -7.18
CA LEU A 295 -8.84 -18.04 -8.20
C LEU A 295 -10.29 -18.41 -7.84
N ALA A 296 -10.58 -18.60 -6.54
CA ALA A 296 -11.94 -18.83 -6.08
C ALA A 296 -12.82 -17.58 -6.25
N TRP A 297 -12.29 -16.39 -6.00
CA TRP A 297 -12.99 -15.13 -6.28
C TRP A 297 -13.23 -14.93 -7.78
N GLU A 298 -12.22 -15.16 -8.63
CA GLU A 298 -12.35 -15.11 -10.09
C GLU A 298 -13.45 -16.07 -10.58
N ALA A 299 -13.46 -17.30 -10.07
CA ALA A 299 -14.47 -18.31 -10.40
C ALA A 299 -15.87 -17.92 -9.92
N SER A 300 -15.99 -17.36 -8.72
CA SER A 300 -17.27 -16.87 -8.18
C SER A 300 -17.82 -15.74 -9.03
N GLU A 301 -16.98 -14.76 -9.38
CA GLU A 301 -17.34 -13.65 -10.24
C GLU A 301 -17.77 -14.14 -11.63
N ALA A 302 -16.99 -15.01 -12.27
CA ALA A 302 -17.34 -15.58 -13.58
C ALA A 302 -18.69 -16.32 -13.56
N ASN A 303 -18.96 -17.07 -12.49
CA ASN A 303 -20.21 -17.83 -12.33
C ASN A 303 -21.43 -16.92 -12.14
N GLU A 304 -21.31 -15.80 -11.41
CA GLU A 304 -22.40 -14.80 -11.29
C GLU A 304 -22.83 -14.23 -12.64
N TYR A 305 -21.89 -14.14 -13.58
CA TYR A 305 -22.13 -13.65 -14.94
C TYR A 305 -22.40 -14.75 -15.98
N GLY A 306 -22.34 -16.03 -15.58
CA GLY A 306 -22.55 -17.18 -16.48
C GLY A 306 -21.40 -17.40 -17.48
N GLU A 307 -20.20 -16.95 -17.12
CA GLU A 307 -18.96 -17.10 -17.89
C GLU A 307 -18.07 -18.19 -17.27
N VAL A 308 -16.99 -18.56 -17.98
CA VAL A 308 -15.99 -19.51 -17.48
C VAL A 308 -14.77 -18.70 -17.01
N PRO A 309 -14.18 -18.98 -15.85
CA PRO A 309 -12.96 -18.31 -15.40
C PRO A 309 -11.81 -18.58 -16.38
N GLU A 310 -10.87 -17.65 -16.48
CA GLU A 310 -9.70 -17.80 -17.35
C GLU A 310 -8.73 -18.83 -16.76
N ASN A 311 -8.59 -18.83 -15.43
CA ASN A 311 -7.75 -19.77 -14.70
C ASN A 311 -8.58 -20.59 -13.70
N GLU A 312 -8.28 -21.89 -13.62
CA GLU A 312 -8.95 -22.80 -12.68
C GLU A 312 -8.00 -23.24 -11.57
N SER A 313 -8.45 -23.08 -10.33
CA SER A 313 -7.80 -23.65 -9.15
C SER A 313 -7.63 -25.17 -9.27
N LYS A 314 -6.47 -25.66 -8.82
CA LYS A 314 -6.14 -27.09 -8.72
C LYS A 314 -6.42 -27.65 -7.32
N PHE A 315 -6.85 -26.81 -6.38
CA PHE A 315 -7.21 -27.19 -5.02
C PHE A 315 -6.11 -27.96 -4.27
N PHE A 316 -4.85 -27.59 -4.48
CA PHE A 316 -3.70 -28.15 -3.79
C PHE A 316 -3.82 -28.00 -2.28
N ALA A 317 -4.25 -26.84 -1.78
CA ALA A 317 -4.43 -26.61 -0.34
C ALA A 317 -5.46 -27.59 0.26
N LYS A 318 -6.58 -27.77 -0.45
CA LYS A 318 -7.65 -28.69 -0.03
C LYS A 318 -7.20 -30.15 0.00
N VAL A 319 -6.42 -30.59 -0.99
CA VAL A 319 -5.89 -31.96 -1.06
C VAL A 319 -4.85 -32.21 0.03
N ALA A 320 -4.02 -31.21 0.31
CA ALA A 320 -2.93 -31.28 1.27
C ALA A 320 -3.36 -31.13 2.75
N LEU A 321 -4.59 -30.66 2.99
CA LEU A 321 -5.16 -30.35 4.29
C LEU A 321 -4.86 -31.40 5.39
N PRO A 322 -5.03 -32.73 5.18
CA PRO A 322 -4.83 -33.72 6.23
C PRO A 322 -3.38 -33.82 6.74
N GLU A 323 -2.40 -33.45 5.93
CA GLU A 323 -0.99 -33.51 6.29
C GLU A 323 -0.46 -32.16 6.75
N ILE A 324 -1.01 -31.03 6.27
CA ILE A 324 -0.56 -29.69 6.65
C ILE A 324 -1.15 -29.25 7.98
N VAL A 325 -2.46 -29.46 8.21
CA VAL A 325 -3.15 -28.97 9.41
C VAL A 325 -2.49 -29.46 10.70
N PRO A 326 -2.14 -30.76 10.86
CA PRO A 326 -1.46 -31.20 12.07
C PRO A 326 -0.11 -30.53 12.30
N VAL A 327 0.61 -30.16 11.23
CA VAL A 327 1.92 -29.50 11.32
C VAL A 327 1.75 -28.05 11.73
N LEU A 328 0.83 -27.32 11.12
CA LEU A 328 0.54 -25.94 11.50
C LEU A 328 0.07 -25.87 12.96
N LEU A 329 -0.81 -26.78 13.39
CA LEU A 329 -1.29 -26.82 14.77
C LEU A 329 -0.18 -27.12 15.79
N ASP A 330 0.81 -27.94 15.43
CA ASP A 330 2.00 -28.19 16.25
C ASP A 330 2.93 -26.97 16.27
N LEU A 331 3.18 -26.35 15.12
CA LEU A 331 3.98 -25.12 15.03
C LEU A 331 3.37 -23.95 15.80
N LEU A 332 2.03 -23.87 15.88
CA LEU A 332 1.36 -22.89 16.73
C LEU A 332 1.75 -23.00 18.20
N THR A 333 2.18 -24.16 18.69
CA THR A 333 2.59 -24.35 20.10
C THR A 333 4.06 -24.00 20.38
N HIS A 334 4.76 -23.41 19.42
CA HIS A 334 6.17 -23.01 19.53
C HIS A 334 6.31 -21.50 19.80
N GLN A 335 5.39 -20.92 20.59
CA GLN A 335 5.48 -19.53 21.03
C GLN A 335 6.63 -19.39 22.05
N ASP A 336 7.35 -18.27 22.01
CA ASP A 336 8.36 -17.92 23.02
C ASP A 336 7.84 -16.77 23.92
N GLU A 337 8.07 -16.87 25.23
CA GLU A 337 7.67 -15.87 26.24
C GLU A 337 8.59 -14.65 26.23
N ASP A 338 9.85 -14.81 25.79
CA ASP A 338 10.91 -13.79 25.87
C ASP A 338 11.17 -13.08 24.53
N GLU A 339 10.46 -13.46 23.46
CA GLU A 339 10.70 -12.93 22.11
C GLU A 339 10.19 -11.49 21.92
N ASP A 340 10.95 -10.73 21.13
CA ASP A 340 10.54 -9.39 20.71
C ASP A 340 9.31 -9.46 19.79
N GLU A 341 8.35 -8.55 20.00
CA GLU A 341 7.08 -8.54 19.25
C GLU A 341 7.27 -8.41 17.73
N ASP A 342 8.31 -7.70 17.30
CA ASP A 342 8.64 -7.46 15.89
C ASP A 342 9.34 -8.64 15.19
N GLU A 343 9.71 -9.71 15.91
CA GLU A 343 10.39 -10.85 15.32
C GLU A 343 9.43 -11.77 14.55
N TRP A 344 9.79 -12.13 13.31
CA TRP A 344 9.00 -13.05 12.49
C TRP A 344 9.49 -14.49 12.65
N ASN A 345 8.71 -15.30 13.36
CA ASN A 345 9.06 -16.67 13.76
C ASN A 345 8.10 -17.72 13.16
N VAL A 346 8.39 -19.00 13.40
CA VAL A 346 7.57 -20.13 12.90
C VAL A 346 6.14 -20.16 13.43
N ALA A 347 5.88 -19.76 14.69
CA ALA A 347 4.54 -19.76 15.26
C ALA A 347 3.65 -18.68 14.61
N LYS A 348 4.19 -17.47 14.41
CA LYS A 348 3.52 -16.36 13.70
C LYS A 348 3.31 -16.71 12.22
N ALA A 349 4.31 -17.26 11.55
CA ALA A 349 4.17 -17.74 10.18
C ALA A 349 3.11 -18.84 10.05
N ALA A 350 3.07 -19.79 10.99
CA ALA A 350 2.07 -20.84 11.01
C ALA A 350 0.66 -20.27 11.24
N ALA A 351 0.49 -19.30 12.15
CA ALA A 351 -0.80 -18.64 12.39
C ALA A 351 -1.33 -17.93 11.14
N THR A 352 -0.47 -17.19 10.43
CA THR A 352 -0.81 -16.51 9.17
C THR A 352 -1.16 -17.52 8.08
N CYS A 353 -0.32 -18.53 7.87
CA CYS A 353 -0.58 -19.61 6.91
C CYS A 353 -1.90 -20.33 7.19
N PHE A 354 -2.22 -20.56 8.46
CA PHE A 354 -3.46 -21.19 8.88
C PHE A 354 -4.69 -20.34 8.57
N GLY A 355 -4.58 -19.00 8.72
CA GLY A 355 -5.62 -18.06 8.29
C GLY A 355 -5.88 -18.13 6.79
N TYR A 356 -4.83 -18.11 5.96
CA TYR A 356 -4.97 -18.26 4.51
C TYR A 356 -5.50 -19.63 4.11
N LEU A 357 -5.10 -20.69 4.81
CA LEU A 357 -5.62 -22.03 4.59
C LEU A 357 -7.14 -22.07 4.83
N SER A 358 -7.62 -21.36 5.85
CA SER A 358 -9.05 -21.24 6.13
C SER A 358 -9.83 -20.58 4.99
N THR A 359 -9.33 -19.47 4.43
CA THR A 359 -9.98 -18.78 3.31
C THR A 359 -9.95 -19.60 2.02
N ALA A 360 -8.85 -20.33 1.79
CA ALA A 360 -8.69 -21.15 0.59
C ALA A 360 -9.57 -22.41 0.58
N VAL A 361 -9.72 -23.11 1.72
CA VAL A 361 -10.45 -24.39 1.79
C VAL A 361 -11.85 -24.29 2.40
N GLN A 362 -12.19 -23.14 2.98
CA GLN A 362 -13.49 -22.80 3.58
C GLN A 362 -13.95 -23.88 4.57
N ASP A 363 -15.22 -24.29 4.53
CA ASP A 363 -15.85 -25.27 5.44
C ASP A 363 -15.05 -26.55 5.69
N THR A 364 -14.20 -26.95 4.74
CA THR A 364 -13.38 -28.17 4.84
C THR A 364 -12.41 -28.12 6.02
N ILE A 365 -11.97 -26.92 6.44
CA ILE A 365 -11.02 -26.76 7.56
C ILE A 365 -11.65 -27.10 8.91
N VAL A 366 -12.94 -26.80 9.10
CA VAL A 366 -13.64 -26.88 10.38
C VAL A 366 -13.50 -28.27 11.04
N PRO A 367 -13.86 -29.40 10.38
CA PRO A 367 -13.75 -30.72 11.02
C PRO A 367 -12.30 -31.16 11.30
N ALA A 368 -11.31 -30.58 10.62
CA ALA A 368 -9.90 -30.91 10.83
C ALA A 368 -9.33 -30.26 12.10
N VAL A 369 -9.87 -29.10 12.50
CA VAL A 369 -9.30 -28.25 13.56
C VAL A 369 -10.04 -28.40 14.89
N ILE A 370 -11.36 -28.61 14.86
CA ILE A 370 -12.18 -28.71 16.08
C ILE A 370 -11.66 -29.72 17.11
N PRO A 371 -11.19 -30.94 16.74
CA PRO A 371 -10.66 -31.89 17.71
C PRO A 371 -9.47 -31.35 18.52
N PHE A 372 -8.60 -30.54 17.90
CA PHE A 372 -7.47 -29.91 18.57
C PHE A 372 -7.94 -28.82 19.54
N ILE A 373 -8.89 -27.99 19.12
CA ILE A 373 -9.44 -26.92 19.96
C ILE A 373 -10.11 -27.51 21.20
N GLU A 374 -11.00 -28.49 21.04
CA GLU A 374 -11.71 -29.12 22.16
C GLU A 374 -10.77 -29.79 23.16
N ALA A 375 -9.66 -30.37 22.68
CA ALA A 375 -8.66 -31.00 23.52
C ALA A 375 -7.83 -30.00 24.34
N ASN A 376 -7.55 -28.82 23.79
CA ASN A 376 -6.50 -27.93 24.29
C ASN A 376 -7.00 -26.60 24.88
N ILE A 377 -8.23 -26.17 24.61
CA ILE A 377 -8.77 -24.87 25.08
C ILE A 377 -8.77 -24.69 26.61
N ARG A 378 -8.68 -25.79 27.37
CA ARG A 378 -8.56 -25.81 28.84
C ARG A 378 -7.31 -26.54 29.34
N ALA A 379 -6.29 -26.69 28.50
CA ALA A 379 -5.04 -27.33 28.86
C ALA A 379 -4.35 -26.57 30.02
N SER A 380 -3.56 -27.27 30.84
CA SER A 380 -2.76 -26.61 31.88
C SER A 380 -1.60 -25.80 31.29
N ASP A 381 -1.05 -26.27 30.17
CA ASP A 381 -0.02 -25.57 29.41
C ASP A 381 -0.64 -24.40 28.64
N TRP A 382 -0.04 -23.22 28.78
CA TRP A 382 -0.55 -22.02 28.15
C TRP A 382 -0.28 -22.00 26.65
N HIS A 383 0.81 -22.62 26.17
CA HIS A 383 1.11 -22.74 24.73
C HIS A 383 -0.02 -23.45 23.99
N LEU A 384 -0.54 -24.53 24.59
CA LEU A 384 -1.68 -25.29 24.05
C LEU A 384 -2.99 -24.51 24.14
N ARG A 385 -3.23 -23.77 25.23
CA ARG A 385 -4.43 -22.93 25.35
C ARG A 385 -4.42 -21.81 24.32
N GLU A 386 -3.31 -21.08 24.20
CA GLU A 386 -3.13 -20.00 23.24
C GLU A 386 -3.29 -20.54 21.82
N ALA A 387 -2.59 -21.62 21.46
CA ALA A 387 -2.68 -22.22 20.13
C ALA A 387 -4.10 -22.67 19.77
N ALA A 388 -4.88 -23.17 20.74
CA ALA A 388 -6.28 -23.52 20.54
C ALA A 388 -7.16 -22.30 20.24
N VAL A 389 -6.92 -21.18 20.95
CA VAL A 389 -7.64 -19.92 20.70
C VAL A 389 -7.21 -19.33 19.35
N MET A 390 -5.91 -19.31 19.05
CA MET A 390 -5.36 -18.85 17.77
C MET A 390 -5.96 -19.63 16.60
N ALA A 391 -5.92 -20.96 16.67
CA ALA A 391 -6.52 -21.82 15.66
C ALA A 391 -8.03 -21.56 15.49
N PHE A 392 -8.77 -21.33 16.58
CA PHE A 392 -10.18 -20.98 16.51
C PHE A 392 -10.41 -19.62 15.85
N GLY A 393 -9.68 -18.58 16.25
CA GLY A 393 -9.78 -17.24 15.68
C GLY A 393 -9.40 -17.20 14.20
N SER A 394 -8.38 -17.96 13.79
CA SER A 394 -7.93 -18.05 12.40
C SER A 394 -8.95 -18.67 11.45
N ILE A 395 -9.82 -19.58 11.93
CA ILE A 395 -10.85 -20.22 11.10
C ILE A 395 -12.18 -19.46 11.05
N LEU A 396 -12.28 -18.29 11.71
CA LEU A 396 -13.50 -17.48 11.69
C LEU A 396 -13.74 -16.77 10.35
N ASP A 397 -12.72 -16.71 9.50
CA ASP A 397 -12.79 -16.18 8.14
C ASP A 397 -12.53 -17.29 7.12
N GLY A 398 -13.28 -17.30 6.03
CA GLY A 398 -13.28 -18.35 5.01
C GLY A 398 -14.54 -19.23 5.01
N PRO A 399 -14.80 -20.04 6.06
CA PRO A 399 -15.99 -20.90 6.12
C PRO A 399 -17.32 -20.11 6.11
N ASP A 400 -18.39 -20.78 5.71
CA ASP A 400 -19.73 -20.20 5.71
C ASP A 400 -20.14 -19.80 7.15
N PRO A 401 -20.61 -18.55 7.37
CA PRO A 401 -21.07 -18.09 8.69
C PRO A 401 -22.10 -19.02 9.35
N ALA A 402 -22.94 -19.71 8.58
CA ALA A 402 -23.92 -20.67 9.11
C ALA A 402 -23.27 -21.91 9.73
N VAL A 403 -22.09 -22.33 9.23
CA VAL A 403 -21.29 -23.43 9.79
C VAL A 403 -20.59 -22.99 11.07
N LEU A 404 -20.08 -21.75 11.10
CA LEU A 404 -19.34 -21.19 12.24
C LEU A 404 -20.24 -20.79 13.42
N THR A 405 -21.44 -20.28 13.13
CA THR A 405 -22.42 -19.81 14.13
C THR A 405 -22.63 -20.76 15.32
N PRO A 406 -22.93 -22.06 15.14
CA PRO A 406 -23.13 -22.99 16.26
C PRO A 406 -21.85 -23.23 17.09
N LEU A 407 -20.67 -23.10 16.48
CA LEU A 407 -19.38 -23.25 17.15
C LEU A 407 -19.07 -22.01 18.01
N VAL A 408 -19.24 -20.82 17.44
CA VAL A 408 -19.07 -19.55 18.16
C VAL A 408 -20.04 -19.44 19.32
N ASN A 409 -21.31 -19.84 19.17
CA ASN A 409 -22.28 -19.83 20.26
C ASN A 409 -21.84 -20.68 21.47
N GLN A 410 -21.07 -21.75 21.24
CA GLN A 410 -20.53 -22.61 22.31
C GLN A 410 -19.22 -22.04 22.89
N ALA A 411 -18.36 -21.49 22.03
CA ALA A 411 -17.05 -20.97 22.42
C ALA A 411 -17.12 -19.60 23.10
N LEU A 412 -18.06 -18.73 22.72
CA LEU A 412 -18.12 -17.33 23.16
C LEU A 412 -18.14 -17.17 24.69
N PRO A 413 -18.94 -17.91 25.48
CA PRO A 413 -18.88 -17.81 26.94
C PRO A 413 -17.52 -18.24 27.52
N ILE A 414 -16.84 -19.20 26.88
CA ILE A 414 -15.52 -19.67 27.30
C ILE A 414 -14.48 -18.60 27.00
N LEU A 415 -14.50 -18.01 25.80
CA LEU A 415 -13.59 -16.93 25.42
C LEU A 415 -13.75 -15.70 26.31
N ILE A 416 -14.97 -15.32 26.65
CA ILE A 416 -15.23 -14.20 27.58
C ILE A 416 -14.62 -14.50 28.97
N ASP A 417 -14.71 -15.73 29.47
CA ASP A 417 -14.08 -16.13 30.74
C ASP A 417 -12.55 -16.15 30.65
N MET A 418 -11.99 -16.56 29.50
CA MET A 418 -10.55 -16.61 29.23
C MET A 418 -9.88 -15.23 29.14
N MET A 419 -10.64 -14.13 29.05
CA MET A 419 -10.08 -12.77 29.28
C MET A 419 -9.50 -12.60 30.69
N GLY A 420 -9.85 -13.49 31.63
CA GLY A 420 -9.26 -13.58 32.97
C GLY A 420 -8.12 -14.61 33.12
N ASP A 421 -7.55 -15.14 32.02
CA ASP A 421 -6.43 -16.10 32.10
C ASP A 421 -5.20 -15.50 32.82
N GLN A 422 -4.40 -16.36 33.43
CA GLN A 422 -3.19 -15.93 34.15
C GLN A 422 -2.06 -15.55 33.20
N ASN A 423 -2.02 -16.15 32.01
CA ASN A 423 -1.00 -15.87 31.01
C ASN A 423 -1.45 -14.74 30.08
N THR A 424 -0.57 -13.76 29.86
CA THR A 424 -0.85 -12.58 29.03
C THR A 424 -0.97 -12.89 27.54
N HIS A 425 -0.21 -13.85 27.01
CA HIS A 425 -0.32 -14.27 25.61
C HIS A 425 -1.68 -14.89 25.33
N VAL A 426 -2.20 -15.71 26.25
CA VAL A 426 -3.57 -16.26 26.12
C VAL A 426 -4.60 -15.13 26.11
N LYS A 427 -4.52 -14.18 27.04
CA LYS A 427 -5.46 -13.04 27.09
C LYS A 427 -5.41 -12.19 25.82
N ASP A 428 -4.22 -11.97 25.28
CA ASP A 428 -4.01 -11.22 24.06
C ASP A 428 -4.70 -11.87 22.84
N THR A 429 -4.43 -13.17 22.62
CA THR A 429 -5.05 -13.94 21.53
C THR A 429 -6.56 -14.09 21.72
N VAL A 430 -7.05 -14.17 22.96
CA VAL A 430 -8.49 -14.14 23.27
C VAL A 430 -9.10 -12.80 22.89
N ALA A 431 -8.48 -11.67 23.25
CA ALA A 431 -8.96 -10.35 22.88
C ALA A 431 -9.04 -10.17 21.36
N TRP A 432 -8.00 -10.61 20.63
CA TRP A 432 -8.01 -10.64 19.17
C TRP A 432 -9.12 -11.53 18.61
N THR A 433 -9.30 -12.74 19.15
CA THR A 433 -10.35 -13.67 18.70
C THR A 433 -11.75 -13.12 18.95
N LEU A 434 -11.98 -12.47 20.10
CA LEU A 434 -13.24 -11.78 20.38
C LEU A 434 -13.48 -10.64 19.40
N GLY A 435 -12.45 -9.86 19.06
CA GLY A 435 -12.55 -8.82 18.04
C GLY A 435 -12.91 -9.37 16.66
N ARG A 436 -12.37 -10.53 16.26
CA ARG A 436 -12.76 -11.23 15.02
C ARG A 436 -14.20 -11.70 15.02
N ILE A 437 -14.70 -12.19 16.16
CA ILE A 437 -16.12 -12.54 16.30
C ILE A 437 -16.99 -11.29 16.15
N CYS A 438 -16.58 -10.16 16.72
CA CYS A 438 -17.31 -8.89 16.62
C CYS A 438 -17.36 -8.40 15.17
N ASP A 439 -16.28 -8.57 14.41
CA ASP A 439 -16.17 -8.15 13.00
C ASP A 439 -16.98 -9.06 12.06
N LEU A 440 -16.73 -10.37 12.11
CA LEU A 440 -17.19 -11.31 11.08
C LEU A 440 -18.52 -11.99 11.42
N LEU A 441 -18.84 -12.14 12.71
CA LEU A 441 -19.91 -13.01 13.19
C LEU A 441 -20.80 -12.30 14.23
N ILE A 442 -21.04 -11.00 14.04
CA ILE A 442 -21.83 -10.16 14.96
C ILE A 442 -23.22 -10.74 15.27
N SER A 443 -23.83 -11.42 14.30
CA SER A 443 -25.14 -12.07 14.44
C SER A 443 -25.19 -13.15 15.55
N THR A 444 -24.04 -13.69 15.95
CA THR A 444 -23.92 -14.64 17.06
C THR A 444 -23.99 -13.96 18.43
N ILE A 445 -23.68 -12.67 18.51
CA ILE A 445 -23.67 -11.89 19.74
C ILE A 445 -25.09 -11.41 20.05
N ARG A 446 -25.84 -12.23 20.79
CA ARG A 446 -27.17 -11.88 21.28
C ARG A 446 -27.10 -10.73 22.30
N PRO A 447 -27.74 -9.57 22.05
CA PRO A 447 -27.69 -8.42 22.96
C PRO A 447 -28.08 -8.73 24.40
N ASP A 448 -29.13 -9.54 24.59
CA ASP A 448 -29.69 -9.84 25.92
C ASP A 448 -28.85 -10.82 26.75
N VAL A 449 -27.90 -11.53 26.13
CA VAL A 449 -27.16 -12.63 26.77
C VAL A 449 -25.66 -12.38 26.80
N HIS A 450 -25.10 -11.98 25.66
CA HIS A 450 -23.65 -12.00 25.45
C HIS A 450 -23.03 -10.60 25.51
N LEU A 451 -23.79 -9.55 25.16
CA LEU A 451 -23.23 -8.21 25.01
C LEU A 451 -22.73 -7.62 26.34
N HIS A 452 -23.49 -7.74 27.44
CA HIS A 452 -23.06 -7.22 28.74
C HIS A 452 -21.76 -7.88 29.24
N PRO A 453 -21.65 -9.23 29.30
CA PRO A 453 -20.41 -9.89 29.69
C PRO A 453 -19.23 -9.55 28.77
N LEU A 454 -19.47 -9.49 27.45
CA LEU A 454 -18.43 -9.20 26.47
C LEU A 454 -17.86 -7.78 26.65
N VAL A 455 -18.73 -6.76 26.65
CA VAL A 455 -18.30 -5.36 26.85
C VAL A 455 -17.59 -5.20 28.20
N SER A 456 -18.09 -5.86 29.25
CA SER A 456 -17.44 -5.82 30.56
C SER A 456 -16.04 -6.43 30.55
N ALA A 457 -15.85 -7.56 29.86
CA ALA A 457 -14.56 -8.20 29.71
C ALA A 457 -13.57 -7.34 28.92
N LEU A 458 -14.00 -6.75 27.80
CA LEU A 458 -13.18 -5.85 26.98
C LEU A 458 -12.79 -4.58 27.75
N VAL A 459 -13.73 -3.95 28.46
CA VAL A 459 -13.46 -2.75 29.28
C VAL A 459 -12.51 -3.06 30.44
N ASN A 460 -12.56 -4.26 31.02
CA ASN A 460 -11.58 -4.69 32.01
C ASN A 460 -10.20 -4.92 31.37
N GLY A 461 -10.15 -5.48 30.17
CA GLY A 461 -8.92 -5.67 29.38
C GLY A 461 -8.21 -4.36 29.03
N LEU A 462 -8.92 -3.22 28.98
CA LEU A 462 -8.33 -1.89 28.83
C LEU A 462 -7.40 -1.46 29.99
N GLN A 463 -7.31 -2.24 31.06
CA GLN A 463 -6.41 -2.01 32.20
C GLN A 463 -5.18 -2.94 32.20
N ASP A 464 -5.04 -3.79 31.18
CA ASP A 464 -3.93 -4.75 31.04
C ASP A 464 -2.75 -4.12 30.27
N ASN A 465 -1.85 -4.94 29.73
CA ASN A 465 -0.73 -4.44 28.91
C ASN A 465 -1.21 -3.81 27.58
N ALA A 466 -0.37 -2.95 26.99
CA ALA A 466 0.11 -3.28 25.67
C ALA A 466 -0.91 -3.64 24.60
N ARG A 467 -0.63 -4.83 24.13
CA ARG A 467 -1.28 -5.57 23.07
C ARG A 467 -2.73 -5.89 23.42
N ILE A 468 -3.01 -6.27 24.66
CA ILE A 468 -4.37 -6.58 25.12
C ILE A 468 -5.25 -5.33 25.02
N VAL A 469 -4.74 -4.16 25.43
CA VAL A 469 -5.46 -2.88 25.29
C VAL A 469 -5.77 -2.59 23.82
N ALA A 470 -4.79 -2.74 22.92
CA ALA A 470 -4.99 -2.52 21.49
C ALA A 470 -6.06 -3.46 20.90
N ASN A 471 -5.99 -4.77 21.21
CA ASN A 471 -6.96 -5.76 20.76
C ASN A 471 -8.36 -5.55 21.38
N CYS A 472 -8.44 -5.09 22.63
CA CYS A 472 -9.71 -4.72 23.26
C CYS A 472 -10.32 -3.47 22.60
N CYS A 473 -9.51 -2.45 22.29
CA CYS A 473 -9.94 -1.28 21.53
C CYS A 473 -10.47 -1.68 20.15
N TRP A 474 -9.76 -2.55 19.43
CA TRP A 474 -10.17 -3.06 18.13
C TRP A 474 -11.49 -3.85 18.21
N ALA A 475 -11.66 -4.72 19.21
CA ALA A 475 -12.92 -5.43 19.41
C ALA A 475 -14.09 -4.49 19.74
N LEU A 476 -13.86 -3.46 20.56
CA LEU A 476 -14.87 -2.44 20.87
C LEU A 476 -15.24 -1.61 19.64
N MET A 477 -14.26 -1.28 18.80
CA MET A 477 -14.46 -0.60 17.52
C MET A 477 -15.37 -1.42 16.60
N ASN A 478 -15.07 -2.70 16.39
CA ASN A 478 -15.89 -3.58 15.56
C ASN A 478 -17.32 -3.73 16.09
N LEU A 479 -17.51 -3.77 17.42
CA LEU A 479 -18.85 -3.76 18.01
C LEU A 479 -19.62 -2.49 17.64
N ALA A 480 -18.99 -1.33 17.72
CA ALA A 480 -19.62 -0.05 17.38
C ALA A 480 -19.93 0.05 15.88
N ASP A 481 -19.01 -0.39 15.01
CA ASP A 481 -19.19 -0.39 13.57
C ASP A 481 -20.35 -1.31 13.14
N GLN A 482 -20.48 -2.48 13.76
CA GLN A 482 -21.46 -3.50 13.36
C GLN A 482 -22.85 -3.34 14.02
N LEU A 483 -22.94 -2.72 15.22
CA LEU A 483 -24.20 -2.56 15.96
C LEU A 483 -24.69 -1.10 16.05
N GLY A 484 -23.92 -0.15 15.56
CA GLY A 484 -24.28 1.27 15.58
C GLY A 484 -24.99 1.73 14.31
N PHE A 485 -25.12 3.05 14.16
CA PHE A 485 -25.76 3.70 13.02
C PHE A 485 -24.78 3.85 11.85
N LEU A 486 -25.18 3.45 10.64
CA LEU A 486 -24.36 3.61 9.43
C LEU A 486 -24.81 4.84 8.63
N GLU A 487 -23.85 5.58 8.07
CA GLU A 487 -24.15 6.73 7.21
C GLU A 487 -24.91 6.28 5.95
N GLY A 488 -26.11 6.84 5.75
CA GLY A 488 -27.04 6.41 4.69
C GLY A 488 -28.22 5.56 5.17
N ASP A 489 -28.22 5.14 6.44
CA ASP A 489 -29.40 4.56 7.08
C ASP A 489 -30.56 5.57 7.15
N ASP A 490 -31.79 5.08 7.13
CA ASP A 490 -33.00 5.90 7.25
C ASP A 490 -32.99 6.73 8.57
N GLU A 491 -33.56 7.94 8.55
CA GLU A 491 -33.68 8.81 9.74
C GLU A 491 -34.34 8.11 10.94
N ALA A 492 -35.21 7.13 10.68
CA ALA A 492 -35.85 6.32 11.72
C ALA A 492 -34.85 5.45 12.49
N THR A 493 -33.79 4.96 11.84
CA THR A 493 -32.73 4.16 12.46
C THR A 493 -31.89 5.02 13.41
N PHE A 494 -31.56 6.25 13.01
CA PHE A 494 -30.84 7.20 13.86
C PHE A 494 -31.60 7.53 15.16
N ALA A 495 -32.93 7.60 15.08
CA ALA A 495 -33.80 7.91 16.21
C ALA A 495 -33.97 6.75 17.20
N ASN A 496 -33.69 5.51 16.79
CA ASN A 496 -33.83 4.33 17.63
C ASN A 496 -32.53 4.03 18.37
N PRO A 497 -32.57 3.83 19.71
CA PRO A 497 -31.37 3.46 20.47
C PRO A 497 -30.75 2.15 19.98
N SER A 498 -29.43 2.15 19.82
CA SER A 498 -28.66 0.95 19.52
C SER A 498 -28.64 0.00 20.74
N PRO A 499 -28.47 -1.32 20.55
CA PRO A 499 -28.16 -2.24 21.64
C PRO A 499 -26.93 -1.82 22.48
N LEU A 500 -26.01 -1.05 21.90
CA LEU A 500 -24.84 -0.51 22.57
C LEU A 500 -25.12 0.74 23.42
N SER A 501 -26.23 1.44 23.22
CA SER A 501 -26.55 2.70 23.90
C SER A 501 -26.32 2.68 25.43
N PRO A 502 -26.69 1.63 26.19
CA PRO A 502 -26.46 1.58 27.63
C PRO A 502 -24.97 1.59 28.04
N TYR A 503 -24.07 1.24 27.12
CA TYR A 503 -22.64 1.08 27.35
C TYR A 503 -21.80 2.27 26.87
N TYR A 504 -22.37 3.13 26.01
CA TYR A 504 -21.65 4.24 25.35
C TYR A 504 -20.85 5.10 26.33
N ASP A 505 -21.50 5.63 27.37
CA ASP A 505 -20.83 6.50 28.35
C ASP A 505 -19.72 5.75 29.09
N GLY A 506 -20.01 4.54 29.59
CA GLY A 506 -19.03 3.73 30.33
C GLY A 506 -17.79 3.36 29.50
N VAL A 507 -17.99 2.96 28.24
CA VAL A 507 -16.92 2.58 27.31
C VAL A 507 -16.09 3.79 26.90
N VAL A 508 -16.73 4.89 26.47
CA VAL A 508 -16.02 6.11 26.07
C VAL A 508 -15.21 6.69 27.22
N GLN A 509 -15.75 6.69 28.45
CA GLN A 509 -14.99 7.12 29.63
C GLN A 509 -13.82 6.17 29.94
N ALA A 510 -13.95 4.87 29.72
CA ALA A 510 -12.84 3.92 29.89
C ALA A 510 -11.72 4.17 28.87
N LEU A 511 -12.06 4.34 27.59
CA LEU A 511 -11.11 4.68 26.52
C LEU A 511 -10.42 6.02 26.81
N LEU A 512 -11.18 7.04 27.24
CA LEU A 512 -10.61 8.33 27.63
C LEU A 512 -9.63 8.22 28.81
N ARG A 513 -9.82 7.28 29.75
CA ARG A 513 -8.85 7.03 30.82
C ARG A 513 -7.57 6.36 30.29
N VAL A 514 -7.68 5.38 29.39
CA VAL A 514 -6.51 4.74 28.74
C VAL A 514 -5.62 5.79 28.08
N THR A 515 -6.25 6.73 27.36
CA THR A 515 -5.51 7.82 26.70
C THR A 515 -4.80 8.79 27.65
N GLU A 516 -5.14 8.81 28.95
CA GLU A 516 -4.45 9.60 29.99
C GLU A 516 -3.29 8.86 30.64
N THR A 517 -3.42 7.53 30.80
CA THR A 517 -2.49 6.70 31.57
C THR A 517 -1.35 6.13 30.75
N ALA A 518 -1.48 6.05 29.43
CA ALA A 518 -0.49 5.44 28.55
C ALA A 518 0.87 6.17 28.66
N THR A 519 1.79 5.56 29.41
CA THR A 519 3.24 5.74 29.28
C THR A 519 3.64 5.62 27.80
N ASN A 520 4.74 6.26 27.40
CA ASN A 520 5.30 6.48 26.04
C ASN A 520 5.13 5.45 24.89
N GLU A 521 4.40 4.34 25.04
CA GLU A 521 4.01 3.41 23.98
C GLU A 521 2.79 3.95 23.20
N GLY A 522 3.03 4.45 21.99
CA GLY A 522 2.02 5.15 21.19
C GLY A 522 0.83 4.30 20.71
N ILE A 523 1.02 2.98 20.54
CA ILE A 523 0.06 2.08 19.87
C ILE A 523 -1.27 1.99 20.63
N GLN A 524 -1.22 1.75 21.94
CA GLN A 524 -2.43 1.67 22.79
C GLN A 524 -3.28 2.94 22.73
N ARG A 525 -2.60 4.10 22.70
CA ARG A 525 -3.25 5.40 22.73
C ARG A 525 -3.96 5.67 21.41
N THR A 526 -3.29 5.41 20.29
CA THR A 526 -3.89 5.53 18.96
C THR A 526 -5.10 4.60 18.82
N ALA A 527 -4.96 3.32 19.20
CA ALA A 527 -6.07 2.36 19.18
C ALA A 527 -7.27 2.83 20.03
N ALA A 528 -7.03 3.44 21.19
CA ALA A 528 -8.10 3.99 22.02
C ALA A 528 -8.80 5.19 21.37
N TYR A 529 -8.08 6.07 20.68
CA TYR A 529 -8.68 7.20 19.95
C TYR A 529 -9.43 6.74 18.70
N GLU A 530 -8.96 5.70 18.01
CA GLU A 530 -9.67 5.05 16.90
C GLU A 530 -10.98 4.42 17.37
N ALA A 531 -10.96 3.70 18.49
CA ALA A 531 -12.18 3.16 19.10
C ALA A 531 -13.15 4.30 19.49
N ILE A 532 -12.68 5.39 20.11
CA ILE A 532 -13.53 6.56 20.40
C ILE A 532 -14.14 7.13 19.12
N THR A 533 -13.34 7.21 18.05
CA THR A 533 -13.76 7.71 16.75
C THR A 533 -14.89 6.86 16.16
N SER A 534 -14.76 5.53 16.17
CA SER A 534 -15.81 4.61 15.73
C SER A 534 -17.10 4.76 16.55
N PHE A 535 -17.01 4.83 17.89
CA PHE A 535 -18.19 5.07 18.73
C PHE A 535 -18.89 6.39 18.37
N VAL A 536 -18.13 7.47 18.13
CA VAL A 536 -18.67 8.76 17.73
C VAL A 536 -19.38 8.66 16.38
N THR A 537 -18.74 8.06 15.37
CA THR A 537 -19.30 7.91 14.02
C THR A 537 -20.63 7.16 14.04
N HIS A 538 -20.68 6.06 14.79
CA HIS A 538 -21.83 5.15 14.82
C HIS A 538 -22.86 5.46 15.92
N ALA A 539 -22.75 6.62 16.59
CA ALA A 539 -23.67 7.04 17.66
C ALA A 539 -25.12 7.22 17.19
N THR A 540 -26.10 6.85 18.02
CA THR A 540 -27.53 7.13 17.81
C THR A 540 -27.97 8.39 18.56
N ALA A 541 -29.17 8.91 18.26
CA ALA A 541 -29.66 10.19 18.79
C ALA A 541 -29.60 10.32 20.33
N ASP A 542 -29.84 9.23 21.06
CA ASP A 542 -29.81 9.17 22.52
C ASP A 542 -28.40 9.28 23.12
N THR A 543 -27.36 8.98 22.33
CA THR A 543 -25.95 8.99 22.75
C THR A 543 -25.21 10.27 22.33
N ILE A 544 -25.86 11.18 21.59
CA ILE A 544 -25.31 12.49 21.21
C ILE A 544 -24.76 13.31 22.39
N PRO A 545 -25.37 13.32 23.60
CA PRO A 545 -24.78 13.99 24.75
C PRO A 545 -23.37 13.47 25.11
N VAL A 546 -23.13 12.17 24.93
CA VAL A 546 -21.81 11.56 25.13
C VAL A 546 -20.83 12.11 24.08
N VAL A 547 -21.23 12.16 22.80
CA VAL A 547 -20.41 12.73 21.71
C VAL A 547 -20.03 14.19 21.99
N GLN A 548 -20.97 15.02 22.45
CA GLN A 548 -20.72 16.41 22.82
C GLN A 548 -19.73 16.54 23.98
N ASN A 549 -19.88 15.71 25.03
CA ASN A 549 -18.96 15.69 26.17
C ASN A 549 -17.56 15.23 25.77
N THR A 550 -17.45 14.26 24.87
CA THR A 550 -16.18 13.82 24.27
C THR A 550 -15.51 14.98 23.53
N ALA A 551 -16.25 15.69 22.68
CA ALA A 551 -15.74 16.86 21.96
C ALA A 551 -15.15 17.92 22.91
N VAL A 552 -15.89 18.28 23.96
CA VAL A 552 -15.45 19.26 24.96
C VAL A 552 -14.18 18.80 25.68
N THR A 553 -14.10 17.51 26.01
CA THR A 553 -12.95 16.89 26.68
C THR A 553 -11.71 16.94 25.78
N ILE A 554 -11.84 16.53 24.51
CA ILE A 554 -10.73 16.56 23.54
C ILE A 554 -10.26 18.00 23.29
N LEU A 555 -11.18 18.95 23.10
CA LEU A 555 -10.81 20.37 22.91
C LEU A 555 -10.10 20.94 24.14
N MET A 556 -10.52 20.55 25.36
CA MET A 556 -9.83 20.96 26.59
C MET A 556 -8.40 20.40 26.65
N ARG A 557 -8.20 19.13 26.28
CA ARG A 557 -6.87 18.51 26.25
C ARG A 557 -5.97 19.14 25.20
N MET A 558 -6.51 19.39 24.00
CA MET A 558 -5.82 20.10 22.92
C MET A 558 -5.37 21.50 23.37
N GLU A 559 -6.25 22.25 24.01
CA GLU A 559 -5.97 23.58 24.57
C GLU A 559 -4.86 23.54 25.63
N GLN A 560 -4.86 22.56 26.53
CA GLN A 560 -3.80 22.38 27.52
C GLN A 560 -2.43 22.15 26.86
N LEU A 561 -2.36 21.25 25.88
CA LEU A 561 -1.10 20.92 25.19
C LEU A 561 -0.59 22.07 24.30
N LEU A 562 -1.48 22.78 23.61
CA LEU A 562 -1.11 23.98 22.85
C LEU A 562 -0.66 25.09 23.80
N GLY A 563 -1.35 25.27 24.93
CA GLY A 563 -0.94 26.21 25.99
C GLY A 563 0.44 25.89 26.58
N MET A 564 0.81 24.61 26.64
CA MET A 564 2.17 24.19 27.04
C MET A 564 3.24 24.64 26.04
N GLN A 565 2.93 24.79 24.75
CA GLN A 565 3.85 25.36 23.75
C GLN A 565 3.85 26.90 23.76
N VAL A 566 2.67 27.54 23.78
CA VAL A 566 2.52 29.00 23.61
C VAL A 566 3.09 29.81 24.79
N ASN A 567 3.00 29.31 26.03
CA ASN A 567 3.54 30.01 27.20
C ASN A 567 5.08 29.93 27.35
N LYS A 568 5.79 29.25 26.45
CA LYS A 568 7.17 28.78 26.70
C LYS A 568 8.23 29.24 25.71
N GLY A 569 8.22 30.51 25.32
CA GLY A 569 9.40 31.18 24.76
C GLY A 569 10.63 31.29 25.70
N ARG A 570 10.66 30.57 26.84
CA ARG A 570 11.72 30.68 27.87
C ARG A 570 12.27 29.36 28.45
N GLN A 571 11.68 28.19 28.24
CA GLN A 571 12.27 26.93 28.69
C GLN A 571 11.62 25.74 27.95
N ASN A 572 12.41 25.10 27.09
CA ASN A 572 12.03 23.94 26.27
C ASN A 572 11.70 22.75 27.20
N GLN A 573 10.45 22.27 27.19
CA GLN A 573 10.04 21.03 27.87
C GLN A 573 9.75 19.87 26.90
N ILE A 574 9.62 20.12 25.60
CA ILE A 574 9.76 19.09 24.57
C ILE A 574 11.26 18.98 24.33
N VAL A 575 11.91 18.07 25.02
CA VAL A 575 13.38 17.93 25.03
C VAL A 575 13.74 16.65 24.31
N GLY A 576 13.66 16.67 22.99
CA GLY A 576 14.03 15.53 22.16
C GLY A 576 13.14 15.38 20.94
N VAL A 577 13.56 14.49 20.05
CA VAL A 577 12.77 14.10 18.87
C VAL A 577 11.56 13.27 19.31
N ASP A 578 11.72 12.41 20.32
CA ASP A 578 10.68 11.49 20.80
C ASP A 578 9.49 12.24 21.44
N ASP A 579 9.75 13.23 22.29
CA ASP A 579 8.70 14.08 22.87
C ASP A 579 7.92 14.83 21.79
N ARG A 580 8.61 15.24 20.71
CA ARG A 580 7.98 15.95 19.58
C ARG A 580 7.12 15.01 18.76
N ASN A 581 7.56 13.78 18.52
CA ASN A 581 6.79 12.76 17.81
C ASN A 581 5.52 12.40 18.60
N ASN A 582 5.66 12.07 19.89
CA ASN A 582 4.51 11.79 20.76
C ASN A 582 3.49 12.95 20.83
N TRP A 583 3.98 14.19 20.82
CA TRP A 583 3.10 15.37 20.74
C TRP A 583 2.38 15.46 19.40
N ASN A 584 3.07 15.20 18.27
CA ASN A 584 2.43 15.20 16.95
C ASN A 584 1.36 14.10 16.88
N ASP A 585 1.69 12.87 17.30
CA ASP A 585 0.76 11.72 17.27
C ASP A 585 -0.50 12.01 18.09
N LEU A 586 -0.35 12.65 19.25
CA LEU A 586 -1.48 13.02 20.10
C LEU A 586 -2.37 14.08 19.46
N MET A 587 -1.78 15.06 18.76
CA MET A 587 -2.55 16.08 18.06
C MET A 587 -3.26 15.52 16.83
N THR A 588 -2.63 14.63 16.07
CA THR A 588 -3.26 13.89 14.97
C THR A 588 -4.47 13.10 15.48
N ASN A 589 -4.32 12.35 16.57
CA ASN A 589 -5.42 11.62 17.19
C ASN A 589 -6.58 12.55 17.62
N PHE A 590 -6.28 13.72 18.19
CA PHE A 590 -7.30 14.72 18.53
C PHE A 590 -8.03 15.26 17.30
N CYS A 591 -7.31 15.57 16.22
CA CYS A 591 -7.90 15.99 14.96
C CYS A 591 -8.83 14.91 14.38
N GLY A 592 -8.45 13.62 14.45
CA GLY A 592 -9.28 12.51 14.01
C GLY A 592 -10.62 12.41 14.76
N VAL A 593 -10.59 12.48 16.10
CA VAL A 593 -11.81 12.47 16.92
C VAL A 593 -12.67 13.69 16.65
N ILE A 594 -12.09 14.89 16.58
CA ILE A 594 -12.84 16.14 16.33
C ILE A 594 -13.47 16.13 14.93
N THR A 595 -12.76 15.64 13.92
CA THR A 595 -13.31 15.47 12.56
C THR A 595 -14.56 14.61 12.58
N SER A 596 -14.51 13.48 13.29
CA SER A 596 -15.64 12.54 13.39
C SER A 596 -16.80 13.13 14.19
N VAL A 597 -16.53 13.88 15.25
CA VAL A 597 -17.55 14.66 15.99
C VAL A 597 -18.23 15.68 15.08
N ILE A 598 -17.46 16.44 14.30
CA ILE A 598 -17.99 17.47 13.39
C ILE A 598 -18.95 16.82 12.39
N ARG A 599 -18.52 15.73 11.73
CA ARG A 599 -19.35 14.98 10.78
C ARG A 599 -20.62 14.46 11.44
N LYS A 600 -20.51 13.92 12.66
CA LYS A 600 -21.66 13.35 13.38
C LYS A 600 -22.69 14.39 13.83
N LEU A 601 -22.22 15.53 14.35
CA LEU A 601 -23.11 16.59 14.85
C LEU A 601 -23.64 17.49 13.73
N ASN A 602 -22.95 17.54 12.58
CA ASN A 602 -23.24 18.41 11.44
C ASN A 602 -23.48 19.87 11.92
N GLU A 603 -24.58 20.52 11.52
CA GLU A 603 -24.94 21.88 11.96
C GLU A 603 -24.94 22.07 13.49
N GLY A 604 -25.15 20.99 14.27
CA GLY A 604 -25.11 21.00 15.73
C GLY A 604 -23.74 21.35 16.32
N ILE A 605 -22.67 21.37 15.52
CA ILE A 605 -21.32 21.76 15.96
C ILE A 605 -21.15 23.27 16.12
N GLN A 606 -22.06 24.08 15.57
CA GLN A 606 -21.99 25.55 15.56
C GLN A 606 -21.55 26.18 16.91
N PRO A 607 -22.04 25.73 18.09
CA PRO A 607 -21.63 26.31 19.38
C PRO A 607 -20.14 26.10 19.73
N LEU A 608 -19.47 25.12 19.12
CA LEU A 608 -18.06 24.80 19.34
C LEU A 608 -17.17 25.30 18.19
N ALA A 609 -17.73 25.76 17.07
CA ALA A 609 -17.00 26.13 15.86
C ALA A 609 -15.88 27.15 16.10
N ASP A 610 -16.16 28.24 16.81
CA ASP A 610 -15.17 29.28 17.15
C ASP A 610 -13.99 28.71 17.95
N ARG A 611 -14.30 27.82 18.91
CA ARG A 611 -13.28 27.19 19.76
C ARG A 611 -12.42 26.23 18.95
N ILE A 612 -13.03 25.42 18.08
CA ILE A 612 -12.34 24.49 17.18
C ILE A 612 -11.40 25.27 16.27
N MET A 613 -11.90 26.26 15.52
CA MET A 613 -11.06 27.04 14.60
C MET A 613 -9.92 27.76 15.29
N THR A 614 -10.15 28.30 16.50
CA THR A 614 -9.08 28.95 17.27
C THR A 614 -7.95 27.97 17.60
N LEU A 615 -8.28 26.76 18.07
CA LEU A 615 -7.29 25.74 18.43
C LEU A 615 -6.58 25.17 17.20
N ILE A 616 -7.30 24.94 16.10
CA ILE A 616 -6.74 24.42 14.86
C ILE A 616 -5.78 25.43 14.21
N LEU A 617 -6.13 26.72 14.18
CA LEU A 617 -5.20 27.75 13.70
C LEU A 617 -3.96 27.86 14.59
N GLN A 618 -4.09 27.73 15.91
CA GLN A 618 -2.93 27.67 16.82
C GLN A 618 -2.05 26.44 16.53
N LEU A 619 -2.67 25.28 16.28
CA LEU A 619 -1.98 24.04 15.93
C LEU A 619 -1.18 24.18 14.63
N ILE A 620 -1.81 24.72 13.57
CA ILE A 620 -1.17 24.97 12.28
C ILE A 620 0.07 25.87 12.45
N ASN A 621 -0.06 26.92 13.24
CA ASN A 621 1.06 27.83 13.52
C ASN A 621 2.20 27.15 14.32
N ALA A 622 1.87 26.24 15.23
CA ALA A 622 2.85 25.48 16.00
C ALA A 622 3.57 24.41 15.17
N ALA A 623 2.86 23.75 14.25
CA ALA A 623 3.37 22.63 13.46
C ALA A 623 4.59 23.02 12.62
N SER A 624 4.56 24.20 11.99
CA SER A 624 5.56 24.94 11.18
C SER A 624 6.42 24.19 10.14
N LYS A 625 6.63 22.87 10.28
CA LYS A 625 7.40 21.97 9.41
C LYS A 625 6.94 20.50 9.45
N THR A 626 6.05 20.11 10.36
CA THR A 626 5.53 18.73 10.43
C THR A 626 4.31 18.62 9.52
N SER A 627 4.45 17.97 8.38
CA SER A 627 3.42 17.95 7.34
C SER A 627 2.19 17.12 7.71
N THR A 628 2.39 15.92 8.26
CA THR A 628 1.30 15.03 8.69
C THR A 628 0.30 15.72 9.62
N LEU A 629 0.80 16.49 10.59
CA LEU A 629 -0.04 17.26 11.49
C LEU A 629 -0.81 18.38 10.79
N LEU A 630 -0.22 19.01 9.77
CA LEU A 630 -0.91 20.00 8.96
C LEU A 630 -2.03 19.37 8.15
N GLU A 631 -1.83 18.18 7.59
CA GLU A 631 -2.85 17.41 6.87
C GLU A 631 -4.08 17.15 7.75
N ASP A 632 -3.89 16.64 8.97
CA ASP A 632 -4.99 16.38 9.90
C ASP A 632 -5.72 17.65 10.33
N ALA A 633 -4.97 18.71 10.64
CA ALA A 633 -5.55 20.01 10.97
C ALA A 633 -6.39 20.56 9.81
N PHE A 634 -5.95 20.33 8.58
CA PHE A 634 -6.62 20.72 7.35
C PHE A 634 -7.90 19.91 7.12
N LEU A 635 -7.89 18.60 7.40
CA LEU A 635 -9.09 17.75 7.36
C LEU A 635 -10.16 18.21 8.36
N VAL A 636 -9.77 18.66 9.56
CA VAL A 636 -10.71 19.26 10.53
C VAL A 636 -11.36 20.52 9.94
N VAL A 637 -10.59 21.36 9.25
CA VAL A 637 -11.12 22.58 8.59
C VAL A 637 -12.10 22.20 7.48
N GLY A 638 -11.78 21.23 6.63
CA GLY A 638 -12.68 20.75 5.58
C GLY A 638 -13.98 20.17 6.13
N ALA A 639 -13.90 19.35 7.19
CA ALA A 639 -15.08 18.83 7.87
C ALA A 639 -15.94 19.96 8.46
N LEU A 640 -15.32 20.98 9.07
CA LEU A 640 -16.04 22.12 9.62
C LEU A 640 -16.65 23.00 8.52
N SER A 641 -16.00 23.17 7.37
CA SER A 641 -16.60 23.89 6.25
C SER A 641 -17.82 23.17 5.71
N ALA A 642 -17.77 21.84 5.56
CA ALA A 642 -18.91 21.03 5.15
C ALA A 642 -20.09 21.12 6.15
N ALA A 643 -19.80 21.08 7.46
CA ALA A 643 -20.84 21.08 8.49
C ALA A 643 -21.51 22.45 8.71
N LEU A 644 -20.80 23.55 8.48
CA LEU A 644 -21.31 24.91 8.70
C LEU A 644 -21.80 25.59 7.42
N GLU A 645 -21.47 25.04 6.26
CA GLU A 645 -21.75 25.62 4.94
C GLU A 645 -21.37 27.12 4.90
N GLN A 646 -22.31 28.01 4.54
CA GLN A 646 -22.10 29.45 4.49
C GLN A 646 -21.72 30.06 5.86
N GLY A 647 -22.04 29.38 6.96
CA GLY A 647 -21.63 29.75 8.32
C GLY A 647 -20.10 29.71 8.52
N PHE A 648 -19.35 29.03 7.65
CA PHE A 648 -17.89 28.98 7.70
C PHE A 648 -17.20 30.25 7.18
N ALA A 649 -17.91 31.11 6.43
CA ALA A 649 -17.35 32.31 5.80
C ALA A 649 -16.48 33.21 6.71
N PRO A 650 -16.82 33.43 8.01
CA PRO A 650 -16.01 34.27 8.90
C PRO A 650 -14.57 33.77 9.15
N TYR A 651 -14.31 32.47 8.98
CA TYR A 651 -13.01 31.86 9.31
C TYR A 651 -12.01 31.90 8.14
N ILE A 652 -12.50 32.02 6.91
CA ILE A 652 -11.68 31.96 5.68
C ILE A 652 -10.53 32.97 5.68
N PRO A 653 -10.73 34.26 6.00
CA PRO A 653 -9.64 35.24 5.95
C PRO A 653 -8.46 34.90 6.87
N ALA A 654 -8.73 34.21 7.99
CA ALA A 654 -7.71 33.75 8.93
C ALA A 654 -7.02 32.46 8.47
N PHE A 655 -7.71 31.60 7.71
CA PHE A 655 -7.18 30.33 7.23
C PHE A 655 -6.36 30.44 5.93
N LEU A 656 -6.76 31.33 5.00
CA LEU A 656 -6.08 31.49 3.70
C LEU A 656 -4.55 31.68 3.77
N PRO A 657 -3.98 32.46 4.73
CA PRO A 657 -2.53 32.59 4.86
C PRO A 657 -1.79 31.28 5.13
N HIS A 658 -2.48 30.24 5.63
CA HIS A 658 -1.93 28.91 5.88
C HIS A 658 -2.15 27.96 4.71
N LEU A 659 -3.26 28.12 3.98
CA LEU A 659 -3.58 27.29 2.81
C LEU A 659 -2.61 27.53 1.64
N TYR A 660 -2.27 28.79 1.33
CA TYR A 660 -1.42 29.09 0.17
C TYR A 660 0.01 28.51 0.27
N PRO A 661 0.72 28.58 1.41
CA PRO A 661 2.01 27.91 1.57
C PRO A 661 1.91 26.39 1.40
N ALA A 662 0.85 25.75 1.91
CA ALA A 662 0.64 24.31 1.80
C ALA A 662 0.49 23.88 0.33
N LEU A 663 -0.24 24.64 -0.49
CA LEU A 663 -0.36 24.40 -1.93
C LEU A 663 0.98 24.51 -2.69
N LYS A 664 1.96 25.23 -2.14
CA LYS A 664 3.27 25.44 -2.77
C LYS A 664 4.37 24.51 -2.23
N ALA A 665 4.04 23.66 -1.26
CA ALA A 665 4.97 22.72 -0.67
C ALA A 665 5.14 21.47 -1.57
N HIS A 666 5.69 21.63 -2.78
CA HIS A 666 5.76 20.56 -3.79
C HIS A 666 6.54 19.31 -3.35
N GLU A 667 7.41 19.45 -2.34
CA GLU A 667 8.12 18.33 -1.71
C GLU A 667 7.18 17.42 -0.91
N ASP A 668 6.05 17.96 -0.44
CA ASP A 668 5.04 17.22 0.32
C ASP A 668 3.78 16.96 -0.51
N THR A 669 3.72 15.76 -1.07
CA THR A 669 2.64 15.36 -1.98
C THR A 669 1.30 15.29 -1.25
N GLN A 670 1.25 14.76 -0.03
CA GLN A 670 0.00 14.52 0.67
C GLN A 670 -0.61 15.82 1.18
N LEU A 671 0.19 16.71 1.77
CA LEU A 671 -0.28 18.03 2.19
C LEU A 671 -0.78 18.86 1.01
N CYS A 672 -0.10 18.81 -0.14
CA CYS A 672 -0.59 19.46 -1.36
C CYS A 672 -1.96 18.90 -1.78
N THR A 673 -2.12 17.57 -1.80
CA THR A 673 -3.41 16.92 -2.14
C THR A 673 -4.52 17.35 -1.19
N VAL A 674 -4.29 17.32 0.12
CA VAL A 674 -5.28 17.74 1.13
C VAL A 674 -5.61 19.23 0.99
N ALA A 675 -4.60 20.09 0.77
CA ALA A 675 -4.81 21.52 0.54
C ALA A 675 -5.67 21.80 -0.70
N VAL A 676 -5.49 21.04 -1.79
CA VAL A 676 -6.35 21.13 -2.98
C VAL A 676 -7.77 20.65 -2.65
N GLY A 677 -7.92 19.54 -1.92
CA GLY A 677 -9.22 19.02 -1.48
C GLY A 677 -10.03 20.05 -0.68
N ILE A 678 -9.38 20.77 0.24
CA ILE A 678 -10.04 21.83 1.03
C ILE A 678 -10.54 22.98 0.16
N ILE A 679 -9.87 23.31 -0.95
CA ILE A 679 -10.41 24.30 -1.89
C ILE A 679 -11.76 23.81 -2.42
N GLY A 680 -11.85 22.53 -2.79
CA GLY A 680 -13.11 21.89 -3.19
C GLY A 680 -14.17 21.96 -2.08
N ASP A 681 -13.82 21.58 -0.85
CA ASP A 681 -14.75 21.57 0.29
C ASP A 681 -15.25 22.98 0.65
N ILE A 682 -14.36 23.98 0.70
CA ILE A 682 -14.72 25.38 0.91
C ILE A 682 -15.61 25.87 -0.23
N SER A 683 -15.32 25.48 -1.46
CA SER A 683 -16.10 25.90 -2.63
C SER A 683 -17.53 25.37 -2.56
N ARG A 684 -17.69 24.07 -2.25
CA ARG A 684 -19.01 23.45 -2.07
C ARG A 684 -19.78 24.06 -0.90
N ALA A 685 -19.12 24.28 0.24
CA ALA A 685 -19.72 24.83 1.45
C ALA A 685 -20.24 26.27 1.27
N LEU A 686 -19.48 27.13 0.57
CA LEU A 686 -19.84 28.53 0.39
C LEU A 686 -20.76 28.79 -0.80
N GLY A 687 -20.78 27.90 -1.79
CA GLY A 687 -21.46 28.12 -3.07
C GLY A 687 -21.00 29.42 -3.73
N ASP A 688 -21.97 30.28 -4.10
CA ASP A 688 -21.74 31.55 -4.80
C ASP A 688 -20.73 32.49 -4.09
N GLN A 689 -20.61 32.42 -2.75
CA GLN A 689 -19.66 33.26 -2.00
C GLN A 689 -18.20 32.92 -2.31
N THR A 690 -17.92 31.77 -2.91
CA THR A 690 -16.60 31.36 -3.39
C THR A 690 -16.07 32.27 -4.49
N ALA A 691 -16.95 32.96 -5.23
CA ALA A 691 -16.57 33.80 -6.36
C ALA A 691 -15.52 34.87 -6.01
N GLN A 692 -15.52 35.39 -4.76
CA GLN A 692 -14.54 36.38 -4.31
C GLN A 692 -13.12 35.81 -4.12
N TYR A 693 -12.99 34.49 -3.94
CA TYR A 693 -11.72 33.80 -3.72
C TYR A 693 -11.25 33.02 -4.96
N CYS A 694 -12.18 32.68 -5.87
CA CYS A 694 -11.92 31.84 -7.03
C CYS A 694 -10.73 32.31 -7.89
N SER A 695 -10.55 33.62 -8.07
CA SER A 695 -9.42 34.15 -8.85
C SER A 695 -8.06 33.77 -8.25
N ALA A 696 -7.94 33.84 -6.93
CA ALA A 696 -6.70 33.47 -6.23
C ALA A 696 -6.49 31.95 -6.23
N PHE A 697 -7.56 31.16 -6.02
CA PHE A 697 -7.50 29.70 -6.11
C PHE A 697 -7.07 29.23 -7.51
N MET A 698 -7.74 29.71 -8.56
CA MET A 698 -7.39 29.37 -9.95
C MET A 698 -5.95 29.76 -10.30
N GLY A 699 -5.48 30.92 -9.82
CA GLY A 699 -4.10 31.34 -10.03
C GLY A 699 -3.07 30.35 -9.49
N VAL A 700 -3.24 29.90 -8.24
CA VAL A 700 -2.29 28.96 -7.59
C VAL A 700 -2.41 27.55 -8.19
N LEU A 701 -3.63 27.07 -8.47
CA LEU A 701 -3.85 25.76 -9.07
C LEU A 701 -3.22 25.64 -10.47
N LEU A 702 -3.35 26.68 -11.30
CA LEU A 702 -2.72 26.73 -12.62
C LEU A 702 -1.19 26.86 -12.54
N GLU A 703 -0.66 27.62 -11.58
CA GLU A 703 0.79 27.70 -11.30
C GLU A 703 1.35 26.32 -10.95
N ASN A 704 0.66 25.59 -10.09
CA ASN A 704 1.06 24.25 -9.65
C ASN A 704 1.10 23.23 -10.80
N LEU A 705 0.12 23.27 -11.71
CA LEU A 705 0.10 22.37 -12.88
C LEU A 705 1.31 22.56 -13.82
N GLN A 706 1.88 23.77 -13.85
CA GLN A 706 3.07 24.09 -14.64
C GLN A 706 4.39 23.65 -13.98
N SER A 707 4.36 23.18 -12.73
CA SER A 707 5.56 22.70 -12.04
C SER A 707 5.97 21.31 -12.54
N ASP A 708 7.25 21.18 -12.91
CA ASP A 708 7.90 19.90 -13.25
C ASP A 708 8.27 19.10 -12.00
N VAL A 709 8.26 19.73 -10.83
CA VAL A 709 8.60 19.11 -9.53
C VAL A 709 7.35 18.51 -8.86
N LEU A 710 6.16 19.06 -9.15
CA LEU A 710 4.93 18.62 -8.52
C LEU A 710 4.60 17.17 -8.89
N ASN A 711 4.35 16.36 -7.86
CA ASN A 711 3.93 14.98 -8.02
C ASN A 711 2.69 14.87 -8.92
N ARG A 712 2.75 13.91 -9.83
CA ARG A 712 1.70 13.64 -10.83
C ARG A 712 0.32 13.40 -10.20
N ASN A 713 0.24 12.78 -9.02
CA ASN A 713 -1.03 12.50 -8.34
C ASN A 713 -1.73 13.78 -7.85
N VAL A 714 -0.98 14.80 -7.41
CA VAL A 714 -1.57 16.10 -7.02
C VAL A 714 -2.21 16.78 -8.23
N LYS A 715 -1.64 16.60 -9.43
CA LYS A 715 -2.21 17.16 -10.65
C LYS A 715 -3.63 16.63 -10.88
N ILE A 716 -3.89 15.34 -10.61
CA ILE A 716 -5.23 14.74 -10.71
C ILE A 716 -6.21 15.48 -9.79
N SER A 717 -5.85 15.66 -8.53
CA SER A 717 -6.70 16.36 -7.54
C SER A 717 -6.98 17.82 -7.94
N ILE A 718 -5.99 18.51 -8.55
CA ILE A 718 -6.18 19.86 -9.08
C ILE A 718 -7.23 19.87 -10.20
N LEU A 719 -7.20 18.88 -11.09
CA LEU A 719 -8.18 18.78 -12.18
C LEU A 719 -9.59 18.58 -11.63
N SER A 720 -9.80 17.62 -10.71
CA SER A 720 -11.11 17.41 -10.07
C SER A 720 -11.60 18.68 -9.35
N CYS A 721 -10.71 19.40 -8.66
CA CYS A 721 -11.04 20.64 -7.97
C CYS A 721 -11.55 21.76 -8.91
N PHE A 722 -11.16 21.77 -10.20
CA PHE A 722 -11.76 22.69 -11.17
C PHE A 722 -13.26 22.43 -11.37
N GLY A 723 -13.68 21.16 -11.31
CA GLY A 723 -15.08 20.76 -11.34
C GLY A 723 -15.84 21.34 -10.14
N ASP A 724 -15.28 21.21 -8.93
CA ASP A 724 -15.90 21.73 -7.70
C ASP A 724 -16.07 23.25 -7.71
N LEU A 725 -15.04 23.97 -8.17
CA LEU A 725 -15.11 25.42 -8.34
C LEU A 725 -16.19 25.82 -9.35
N ALA A 726 -16.30 25.09 -10.46
CA ALA A 726 -17.31 25.36 -11.48
C ALA A 726 -18.74 25.09 -10.96
N ILE A 727 -18.94 24.02 -10.18
CA ILE A 727 -20.22 23.75 -9.51
C ILE A 727 -20.56 24.91 -8.56
N ALA A 728 -19.59 25.36 -7.76
CA ALA A 728 -19.81 26.35 -6.72
C ALA A 728 -20.18 27.74 -7.23
N ILE A 729 -19.54 28.21 -8.31
CA ILE A 729 -19.71 29.60 -8.80
C ILE A 729 -20.53 29.70 -10.10
N GLY A 730 -20.88 28.56 -10.69
CA GLY A 730 -21.67 28.45 -11.91
C GLY A 730 -21.16 29.36 -13.05
N PRO A 731 -22.01 30.25 -13.63
CA PRO A 731 -21.61 31.13 -14.73
C PRO A 731 -20.41 32.04 -14.44
N ALA A 732 -20.11 32.34 -13.17
CA ALA A 732 -18.93 33.14 -12.82
C ALA A 732 -17.60 32.42 -13.13
N PHE A 733 -17.65 31.13 -13.51
CA PHE A 733 -16.51 30.36 -13.98
C PHE A 733 -16.08 30.66 -15.42
N GLU A 734 -16.91 31.39 -16.19
CA GLU A 734 -16.62 31.76 -17.58
C GLU A 734 -15.19 32.29 -17.83
N PRO A 735 -14.61 33.18 -17.00
CA PRO A 735 -13.26 33.71 -17.22
C PRO A 735 -12.15 32.64 -17.22
N TYR A 736 -12.39 31.51 -16.56
CA TYR A 736 -11.43 30.43 -16.41
C TYR A 736 -11.68 29.26 -17.37
N LEU A 737 -12.89 29.16 -17.92
CA LEU A 737 -13.36 28.05 -18.74
C LEU A 737 -12.41 27.66 -19.87
N GLN A 738 -11.93 28.64 -20.65
CA GLN A 738 -11.05 28.37 -21.79
C GLN A 738 -9.72 27.75 -21.35
N ALA A 739 -9.11 28.28 -20.29
CA ALA A 739 -7.84 27.77 -19.77
C ALA A 739 -8.01 26.36 -19.20
N THR A 740 -9.04 26.15 -18.38
CA THR A 740 -9.37 24.84 -17.78
C THR A 740 -9.65 23.79 -18.86
N MET A 741 -10.47 24.09 -19.86
CA MET A 741 -10.76 23.17 -20.96
C MET A 741 -9.52 22.80 -21.76
N GLY A 742 -8.60 23.76 -21.97
CA GLY A 742 -7.31 23.51 -22.63
C GLY A 742 -6.43 22.53 -21.85
N VAL A 743 -6.31 22.72 -20.54
CA VAL A 743 -5.56 21.84 -19.63
C VAL A 743 -6.15 20.44 -19.61
N LEU A 744 -7.47 20.30 -19.41
CA LEU A 744 -8.15 19.00 -19.35
C LEU A 744 -7.98 18.22 -20.66
N ARG A 745 -8.05 18.90 -21.81
CA ARG A 745 -7.82 18.28 -23.12
C ARG A 745 -6.37 17.78 -23.27
N GLN A 746 -5.38 18.57 -22.84
CA GLN A 746 -3.98 18.18 -22.92
C GLN A 746 -3.68 16.99 -22.01
N ALA A 747 -4.20 17.01 -20.78
CA ALA A 747 -4.04 15.91 -19.82
C ALA A 747 -4.74 14.62 -20.30
N GLY A 748 -5.94 14.72 -20.86
CA GLY A 748 -6.69 13.57 -21.38
C GLY A 748 -6.09 12.95 -22.65
N ALA A 749 -5.14 13.63 -23.30
CA ALA A 749 -4.41 13.14 -24.47
C ALA A 749 -3.19 12.27 -24.11
N VAL A 750 -2.81 12.19 -22.84
CA VAL A 750 -1.70 11.35 -22.37
C VAL A 750 -2.04 9.88 -22.61
N GLN A 751 -1.12 9.14 -23.23
CA GLN A 751 -1.23 7.71 -23.45
C GLN A 751 -0.20 6.98 -22.58
N PRO A 752 -0.60 5.92 -21.86
CA PRO A 752 0.34 5.13 -21.09
C PRO A 752 1.16 4.24 -22.02
N ASN A 753 2.36 3.88 -21.57
CA ASN A 753 3.07 2.74 -22.14
C ASN A 753 2.36 1.47 -21.63
N PRO A 754 1.80 0.60 -22.49
CA PRO A 754 1.09 -0.61 -22.06
C PRO A 754 1.93 -1.60 -21.24
N LEU A 755 3.26 -1.41 -21.21
CA LEU A 755 4.21 -2.25 -20.49
C LEU A 755 4.58 -1.69 -19.10
N ASP A 756 4.15 -0.47 -18.77
CA ASP A 756 4.40 0.19 -17.49
C ASP A 756 3.08 0.25 -16.71
N ILE A 757 2.85 -0.77 -15.86
CA ILE A 757 1.60 -0.94 -15.11
C ILE A 757 1.34 0.29 -14.22
N ASP A 758 2.36 0.81 -13.53
CA ASP A 758 2.24 2.01 -12.70
C ASP A 758 1.79 3.24 -13.50
N LEU A 759 2.24 3.35 -14.76
CA LEU A 759 1.82 4.44 -15.65
C LEU A 759 0.41 4.19 -16.22
N VAL A 760 0.02 2.94 -16.48
CA VAL A 760 -1.35 2.58 -16.87
C VAL A 760 -2.32 2.98 -15.77
N ASP A 761 -2.06 2.59 -14.53
CA ASP A 761 -2.89 2.92 -13.37
C ASP A 761 -2.98 4.43 -13.15
N TYR A 762 -1.84 5.13 -13.23
CA TYR A 762 -1.82 6.59 -13.15
C TYR A 762 -2.67 7.24 -14.24
N VAL A 763 -2.57 6.78 -15.49
CA VAL A 763 -3.38 7.35 -16.59
C VAL A 763 -4.86 7.03 -16.40
N GLY A 764 -5.19 5.86 -15.84
CA GLY A 764 -6.55 5.53 -15.39
C GLY A 764 -7.09 6.58 -14.41
N LEU A 765 -6.40 6.79 -13.29
CA LEU A 765 -6.78 7.78 -12.28
C LEU A 765 -6.83 9.22 -12.84
N LEU A 766 -5.88 9.58 -13.72
CA LEU A 766 -5.85 10.89 -14.36
C LEU A 766 -7.12 11.12 -15.19
N ARG A 767 -7.60 10.11 -15.90
CA ARG A 767 -8.82 10.21 -16.71
C ARG A 767 -10.06 10.27 -15.84
N GLU A 768 -10.11 9.53 -14.73
CA GLU A 768 -11.19 9.66 -13.73
C GLU A 768 -11.30 11.11 -13.23
N GLY A 769 -10.19 11.71 -12.78
CA GLY A 769 -10.20 13.11 -12.34
C GLY A 769 -10.60 14.12 -13.42
N ILE A 770 -10.26 13.86 -14.69
CA ILE A 770 -10.72 14.70 -15.81
C ILE A 770 -12.23 14.53 -16.08
N LEU A 771 -12.75 13.30 -15.98
CA LEU A 771 -14.18 13.03 -16.14
C LEU A 771 -14.99 13.69 -15.02
N GLU A 772 -14.50 13.66 -13.78
CA GLU A 772 -15.08 14.41 -12.65
C GLU A 772 -15.06 15.92 -12.91
N ALA A 773 -13.93 16.46 -13.36
CA ALA A 773 -13.80 17.88 -13.69
C ALA A 773 -14.82 18.31 -14.76
N TYR A 774 -14.95 17.53 -15.84
CA TYR A 774 -15.95 17.80 -16.87
C TYR A 774 -17.38 17.69 -16.34
N THR A 775 -17.66 16.71 -15.49
CA THR A 775 -18.98 16.55 -14.84
C THR A 775 -19.32 17.78 -14.02
N GLY A 776 -18.38 18.26 -13.20
CA GLY A 776 -18.58 19.47 -12.40
C GLY A 776 -18.75 20.74 -13.24
N ILE A 777 -17.99 20.90 -14.33
CA ILE A 777 -18.16 22.03 -15.24
C ILE A 777 -19.52 21.99 -15.93
N VAL A 778 -19.96 20.83 -16.43
CA VAL A 778 -21.28 20.69 -17.07
C VAL A 778 -22.39 20.99 -16.05
N ALA A 779 -22.28 20.47 -14.83
CA ALA A 779 -23.25 20.72 -13.77
C ALA A 779 -23.30 22.19 -13.36
N GLY A 780 -22.16 22.89 -13.25
CA GLY A 780 -22.11 24.30 -12.88
C GLY A 780 -22.77 25.25 -13.88
N PHE A 781 -22.73 24.94 -15.18
CA PHE A 781 -23.42 25.72 -16.21
C PHE A 781 -24.85 25.24 -16.47
N LYS A 782 -25.24 24.07 -15.97
CA LYS A 782 -26.57 23.48 -16.20
C LYS A 782 -27.69 24.43 -15.73
N ASN A 783 -28.78 24.49 -16.50
CA ASN A 783 -29.91 25.40 -16.26
C ASN A 783 -29.58 26.91 -16.31
N THR A 784 -28.43 27.30 -16.86
CA THR A 784 -28.04 28.72 -17.05
C THR A 784 -28.09 29.11 -18.53
N PRO A 785 -28.30 30.38 -18.88
CA PRO A 785 -28.24 30.81 -20.28
C PRO A 785 -26.84 30.69 -20.90
N GLN A 786 -25.80 30.50 -20.09
CA GLN A 786 -24.40 30.35 -20.53
C GLN A 786 -24.03 28.91 -20.93
N THR A 787 -24.95 27.94 -20.93
CA THR A 787 -24.68 26.57 -21.40
C THR A 787 -24.12 26.52 -22.82
N GLU A 788 -24.44 27.50 -23.67
CA GLU A 788 -23.94 27.59 -25.05
C GLU A 788 -22.41 27.73 -25.12
N LEU A 789 -21.77 28.26 -24.06
CA LEU A 789 -20.31 28.40 -23.98
C LEU A 789 -19.58 27.04 -23.93
N LEU A 790 -20.26 25.97 -23.52
CA LEU A 790 -19.68 24.63 -23.44
C LEU A 790 -19.68 23.91 -24.80
N VAL A 791 -20.57 24.30 -25.74
CA VAL A 791 -20.77 23.60 -27.02
C VAL A 791 -19.47 23.37 -27.81
N PRO A 792 -18.53 24.34 -27.92
CA PRO A 792 -17.27 24.14 -28.64
C PRO A 792 -16.37 23.04 -28.06
N TYR A 793 -16.52 22.70 -26.77
CA TYR A 793 -15.66 21.76 -26.06
C TYR A 793 -16.24 20.32 -26.01
N ILE A 794 -17.54 20.15 -26.30
CA ILE A 794 -18.23 18.85 -26.25
C ILE A 794 -17.57 17.78 -27.13
N PRO A 795 -17.09 18.09 -28.36
CA PRO A 795 -16.38 17.10 -29.17
C PRO A 795 -15.12 16.54 -28.47
N SER A 796 -14.32 17.39 -27.81
CA SER A 796 -13.15 16.92 -27.06
C SER A 796 -13.50 16.11 -25.81
N ILE A 797 -14.61 16.46 -25.14
CA ILE A 797 -15.10 15.69 -23.98
C ILE A 797 -15.50 14.28 -24.45
N LEU A 798 -16.27 14.19 -25.54
CA LEU A 798 -16.70 12.91 -26.11
C LEU A 798 -15.53 12.09 -26.67
N GLU A 799 -14.47 12.72 -27.18
CA GLU A 799 -13.24 12.02 -27.58
C GLU A 799 -12.60 11.29 -26.39
N LEU A 800 -12.52 11.94 -25.22
CA LEU A 800 -12.00 11.32 -24.01
C LEU A 800 -12.92 10.18 -23.53
N VAL A 801 -14.24 10.40 -23.51
CA VAL A 801 -15.22 9.37 -23.16
C VAL A 801 -15.07 8.15 -24.08
N GLN A 802 -14.95 8.37 -25.39
CA GLN A 802 -14.74 7.30 -26.36
C GLN A 802 -13.44 6.52 -26.09
N ARG A 803 -12.37 7.21 -25.69
CA ARG A 803 -11.10 6.58 -25.34
C ARG A 803 -11.22 5.72 -24.08
N CYS A 804 -11.81 6.27 -23.02
CA CYS A 804 -12.02 5.56 -21.75
C CYS A 804 -12.92 4.32 -21.92
N LEU A 805 -13.98 4.44 -22.72
CA LEU A 805 -14.89 3.34 -23.04
C LEU A 805 -14.34 2.42 -24.14
N GLY A 806 -13.20 2.72 -24.76
CA GLY A 806 -12.61 1.93 -25.84
C GLY A 806 -11.56 0.92 -25.38
N GLU A 807 -11.02 1.07 -24.17
CA GLU A 807 -9.93 0.24 -23.65
C GLU A 807 -10.39 -1.17 -23.22
N SER A 808 -9.48 -2.14 -23.22
CA SER A 808 -9.77 -3.53 -22.83
C SER A 808 -9.93 -3.68 -21.32
N GLU A 809 -9.06 -3.02 -20.56
CA GLU A 809 -9.14 -2.94 -19.10
C GLU A 809 -9.73 -1.58 -18.72
N ARG A 810 -10.86 -1.61 -18.01
CA ARG A 810 -11.60 -0.40 -17.59
C ARG A 810 -11.96 -0.56 -16.13
N SER A 811 -11.65 0.45 -15.32
CA SER A 811 -12.18 0.50 -13.95
C SER A 811 -13.69 0.74 -13.99
N GLU A 812 -14.40 0.22 -12.99
CA GLU A 812 -15.84 0.48 -12.86
C GLU A 812 -16.13 1.97 -12.67
N SER A 813 -15.30 2.65 -11.87
CA SER A 813 -15.36 4.10 -11.66
C SER A 813 -15.31 4.87 -12.98
N THR A 814 -14.36 4.54 -13.86
CA THR A 814 -14.22 5.15 -15.18
C THR A 814 -15.48 4.95 -16.03
N ILE A 815 -16.08 3.75 -16.03
CA ILE A 815 -17.32 3.49 -16.77
C ILE A 815 -18.47 4.34 -16.22
N LYS A 816 -18.66 4.36 -14.89
CA LYS A 816 -19.71 5.12 -14.21
C LYS A 816 -19.59 6.62 -14.51
N LEU A 817 -18.39 7.19 -14.39
CA LEU A 817 -18.11 8.60 -14.66
C LEU A 817 -18.30 8.96 -16.14
N ALA A 818 -17.76 8.16 -17.06
CA ALA A 818 -17.86 8.42 -18.50
C ALA A 818 -19.31 8.37 -18.99
N VAL A 819 -20.07 7.36 -18.55
CA VAL A 819 -21.50 7.22 -18.90
C VAL A 819 -22.36 8.27 -18.18
N GLY A 820 -22.03 8.60 -16.93
CA GLY A 820 -22.66 9.71 -16.19
C GLY A 820 -22.52 11.03 -16.93
N LEU A 821 -21.30 11.38 -17.34
CA LEU A 821 -21.00 12.60 -18.10
C LEU A 821 -21.77 12.67 -19.44
N VAL A 822 -21.93 11.55 -20.16
CA VAL A 822 -22.78 11.49 -21.36
C VAL A 822 -24.24 11.80 -21.01
N GLY A 823 -24.73 11.26 -19.90
CA GLY A 823 -26.07 11.56 -19.40
C GLY A 823 -26.25 13.03 -19.04
N ASP A 824 -25.28 13.63 -18.36
CA ASP A 824 -25.30 15.06 -17.99
C ASP A 824 -25.25 15.98 -19.20
N LEU A 825 -24.43 15.65 -20.22
CA LEU A 825 -24.43 16.36 -21.49
C LEU A 825 -25.79 16.26 -22.19
N ALA A 826 -26.38 15.07 -22.24
CA ALA A 826 -27.69 14.89 -22.87
C ALA A 826 -28.81 15.63 -22.14
N ASP A 827 -28.81 15.62 -20.81
CA ASP A 827 -29.80 16.33 -19.99
C ASP A 827 -29.63 17.85 -20.11
N THR A 828 -28.38 18.35 -20.11
CA THR A 828 -28.08 19.79 -20.23
C THR A 828 -28.45 20.36 -21.61
N PHE A 829 -28.26 19.58 -22.67
CA PHE A 829 -28.52 19.99 -24.06
C PHE A 829 -29.76 19.29 -24.66
N SER A 830 -30.84 19.22 -23.88
CA SER A 830 -32.08 18.52 -24.26
C SER A 830 -32.78 19.08 -25.51
N ASN A 831 -32.46 20.31 -25.92
CA ASN A 831 -33.05 20.99 -27.08
C ASN A 831 -32.41 20.60 -28.43
N GLY A 832 -31.64 19.51 -28.47
CA GLY A 832 -31.07 18.96 -29.70
C GLY A 832 -29.84 19.69 -30.24
N GLN A 833 -29.24 20.60 -29.46
CA GLN A 833 -28.04 21.37 -29.84
C GLN A 833 -26.84 20.46 -30.18
N ILE A 834 -26.72 19.33 -29.50
CA ILE A 834 -25.65 18.33 -29.70
C ILE A 834 -26.16 17.01 -30.30
N LYS A 835 -27.37 17.01 -30.88
CA LYS A 835 -28.03 15.80 -31.41
C LYS A 835 -27.14 15.01 -32.38
N HIS A 836 -26.39 15.70 -33.22
CA HIS A 836 -25.47 15.07 -34.18
C HIS A 836 -24.31 14.30 -33.52
N LEU A 837 -23.85 14.73 -32.34
CA LEU A 837 -22.79 14.06 -31.58
C LEU A 837 -23.33 12.88 -30.79
N LEU A 838 -24.52 13.04 -30.20
CA LEU A 838 -25.18 11.98 -29.42
C LEU A 838 -25.67 10.80 -30.28
N LEU A 839 -25.87 11.01 -31.58
CA LEU A 839 -26.26 9.97 -32.54
C LEU A 839 -25.06 9.22 -33.15
N ALA A 840 -23.84 9.42 -32.65
CA ALA A 840 -22.66 8.69 -33.14
C ALA A 840 -22.77 7.17 -32.88
N ASP A 841 -22.41 6.37 -33.87
CA ASP A 841 -22.55 4.90 -33.82
C ASP A 841 -21.79 4.25 -32.66
N TRP A 842 -20.57 4.75 -32.36
CA TRP A 842 -19.77 4.25 -31.25
C TRP A 842 -20.48 4.45 -29.91
N LEU A 843 -21.12 5.61 -29.71
CA LEU A 843 -21.81 5.95 -28.48
C LEU A 843 -23.07 5.10 -28.32
N ALA A 844 -23.80 4.82 -29.41
CA ALA A 844 -24.93 3.91 -29.39
C ALA A 844 -24.53 2.47 -29.02
N ASN A 845 -23.34 2.03 -29.45
CA ASN A 845 -22.80 0.71 -29.11
C ASN A 845 -22.38 0.63 -27.64
N GLU A 846 -21.60 1.61 -27.15
CA GLU A 846 -21.18 1.67 -25.74
C GLU A 846 -22.39 1.85 -24.82
N LEU A 847 -23.35 2.71 -25.17
CA LEU A 847 -24.57 2.82 -24.38
C LEU A 847 -25.35 1.51 -24.39
N ARG A 848 -25.27 0.65 -25.41
CA ARG A 848 -25.90 -0.68 -25.43
C ARG A 848 -25.03 -1.79 -24.84
N MET A 849 -23.87 -1.47 -24.27
CA MET A 849 -22.96 -2.45 -23.70
C MET A 849 -23.68 -3.41 -22.77
N LYS A 850 -23.33 -4.68 -22.89
CA LYS A 850 -23.75 -5.78 -22.03
C LYS A 850 -22.46 -6.34 -21.46
N GLY A 851 -22.23 -6.18 -20.16
CA GLY A 851 -21.00 -6.59 -19.50
C GLY A 851 -21.13 -6.56 -17.98
N ARG A 852 -20.10 -7.07 -17.30
CA ARG A 852 -19.94 -7.08 -15.84
C ARG A 852 -19.91 -5.63 -15.32
N MET A 853 -20.84 -5.26 -14.45
CA MET A 853 -21.00 -3.89 -13.89
C MET A 853 -21.82 -3.98 -12.59
N ALA A 854 -21.46 -3.21 -11.56
CA ALA A 854 -22.24 -3.14 -10.32
C ALA A 854 -23.62 -2.50 -10.54
N PRO A 855 -24.56 -2.70 -9.60
CA PRO A 855 -25.94 -2.20 -9.71
C PRO A 855 -26.03 -0.69 -9.92
N GLU A 856 -25.16 0.09 -9.27
CA GLU A 856 -25.11 1.53 -9.42
C GLU A 856 -24.74 1.97 -10.84
N THR A 857 -23.66 1.39 -11.39
CA THR A 857 -23.20 1.66 -12.75
C THR A 857 -24.28 1.31 -13.78
N LYS A 858 -25.00 0.20 -13.55
CA LYS A 858 -26.17 -0.17 -14.37
C LYS A 858 -27.30 0.86 -14.28
N LYS A 859 -27.55 1.45 -13.11
CA LYS A 859 -28.55 2.51 -12.91
C LYS A 859 -28.14 3.78 -13.67
N THR A 860 -26.88 4.20 -13.55
CA THR A 860 -26.33 5.35 -14.29
C THR A 860 -26.41 5.13 -15.81
N LEU A 861 -26.07 3.95 -16.30
CA LEU A 861 -26.18 3.59 -17.72
C LEU A 861 -27.62 3.65 -18.23
N ARG A 862 -28.60 3.15 -17.46
CA ARG A 862 -30.01 3.25 -17.83
C ARG A 862 -30.48 4.71 -17.86
N TRP A 863 -30.06 5.51 -16.90
CA TRP A 863 -30.39 6.94 -16.85
C TRP A 863 -29.78 7.68 -18.05
N ALA A 864 -28.50 7.50 -18.34
CA ALA A 864 -27.83 8.12 -19.48
C ALA A 864 -28.50 7.77 -20.82
N ARG A 865 -28.90 6.49 -21.02
CA ARG A 865 -29.68 6.07 -22.21
C ARG A 865 -30.98 6.85 -22.36
N GLU A 866 -31.71 7.05 -21.27
CA GLU A 866 -32.98 7.77 -21.28
C GLU A 866 -32.77 9.25 -21.57
N MET A 867 -31.73 9.89 -21.02
CA MET A 867 -31.39 11.29 -21.31
C MET A 867 -31.00 11.47 -22.78
N VAL A 868 -30.14 10.60 -23.31
CA VAL A 868 -29.74 10.62 -24.73
C VAL A 868 -30.95 10.45 -25.63
N LYS A 869 -31.86 9.54 -25.30
CA LYS A 869 -33.11 9.36 -26.06
C LYS A 869 -33.99 10.61 -26.06
N ARG A 870 -34.07 11.33 -24.94
CA ARG A 870 -34.83 12.60 -24.85
C ARG A 870 -34.19 13.71 -25.67
N ALA A 871 -32.87 13.87 -25.57
CA ALA A 871 -32.12 14.88 -26.31
C ALA A 871 -32.06 14.63 -27.83
N THR A 872 -32.29 13.38 -28.26
CA THR A 872 -32.29 12.96 -29.67
C THR A 872 -33.66 12.66 -30.25
N ALA A 873 -34.73 12.72 -29.45
CA ALA A 873 -36.11 12.77 -29.95
C ALA A 873 -36.28 13.98 -30.88
#